data_AF-A0A374W0L4-F1
#
_entry.id   AF-A0A374W0L4-F1
#
_cell.length_a   1.000
_cell.length_b   1.000
_cell.length_c   1.000
_cell.angle_alpha   90.00
_cell.angle_beta   90.00
_cell.angle_gamma   90.00
#
_symmetry.space_group_name_H-M   'P 1'
#
loop_
_entity.id
_entity.type
_entity.pdbx_description
1 polymer ?
#
loop_
_entity_poly.entity_id
_entity_poly.type
_entity_poly.pdbx_seq_one_letter_code
_entity_poly.pdbx_strand_id
1 'polypeptide(L)'
;MGNWKALFVSVFSALLLGCCLVPAFAEDAAITNQNGSSAIAMEQSNVPDDASGVHSALDDVSDFEASDTADAVAPGKLGSVYDLASEHVDDLADGLYTFGSSVNSNFVLDVPGGTASAGRKLQLYSGNKTNAQVWRVSHDQNGFVVIASVKGCMLDVSGGSASNRNPVQLWSDNCTLAQRWIAIKEADDSYTFISALNQSFAIDVAGGVAANGSAVQLYQANGTAAQRWVLTPAKTEQQQLDDRAAAHLADLPDGTYAMLASNDSFALKSVSGSLSFGAFAYSWVQTFDVSTTSDGYRTIAIHGVGAVLDATGGNDANGTKLQGYSANGTKAQKWIIEKDGERFRIVSALNGRKVADIPGGSISSGAGLQLYDVNGTATQSFYFVNPTAVRSELDKLASDNREVVKDGDYAIAAGPNLSRMVLDVVGGSTSSGANVQFYQSNATAAQRWRVSHDDDGYLTIANVKSGKVLDVSAGSTSMGTNVQQYTACGDANYAQKWIAVPNGDGSVRLLSAVWQQRALDVAGGSLNSRTNVQLYASNGTAAQRFTFIAANPASVDPCDDILKDKGWCVISPSSNGSVAFDVAGGSLKNGGNVQAYSCNGTLSQLFKAEYRDGYYVLRNAGSGKVLDVAAGDVVPGTNVQQWDESPNDNQLFSVTANEDGSYSFINKGTGLMLAVSGSNLVAATPGDSVQTSFVFAEQEDLLSEGLYEIYPSANSSYVLDVAGASVDSGANVQLYANNGSFAQKWLLKKVDGTKNTYTFESVSSTNRLAVSGTNVCTMAPADVKAQQWVARIDSNGIEFVSADDQGLSLDVKGGNYASTSNVQVHSSNGSAAQRFRLRATSATIDNGTYFIRMASHAGSVLDVSGGSYSDGANVQIWQNNDSGAQKWNFSRNGDGSYTIINAASGKALDVKDAVASSGSNVQQWSKNGSAAQRWHIDYVPGGFKLSSSLSGAFVVDVAGGNTANGTNVALYASNDSKAQRFTLKATTYVQPLPADQQAMYNRAQWYNSNTEWLILTDTVGCRTGIFRGSRGNWKLWSFWQCAPGKNESPTVLGEYSVYGKGLSFGHGYTCWYYTQFYGDYLFHTQPCYTGTFNVMDPAMGQRASAGCIRLTTDHAKWIYDNIPYGTKVVNY
;
A
#
# COMPACT_ATOMS: atom_id res chain seq x y z
N MET A 1 18.92 37.83 5.72
CA MET A 1 17.44 37.75 5.67
C MET A 1 17.13 36.73 4.57
N GLY A 2 16.73 35.48 4.78
CA GLY A 2 15.97 34.83 5.87
C GLY A 2 14.70 34.23 5.21
N ASN A 3 14.36 32.94 5.27
CA ASN A 3 14.78 31.84 6.14
C ASN A 3 14.99 30.52 5.36
N TRP A 4 16.02 29.74 5.73
CA TRP A 4 16.19 28.32 5.37
C TRP A 4 17.02 27.63 6.48
N LYS A 5 16.35 26.93 7.41
CA LYS A 5 16.88 25.95 8.40
C LYS A 5 15.68 25.07 8.83
N ALA A 6 15.81 23.80 9.22
CA ALA A 6 17.01 23.07 9.66
C ALA A 6 17.03 21.59 9.22
N LEU A 7 18.22 20.99 9.18
CA LEU A 7 18.48 19.55 9.20
C LEU A 7 19.86 19.32 9.86
N PHE A 8 20.14 18.12 10.41
CA PHE A 8 21.37 17.70 11.15
C PHE A 8 21.57 18.35 12.55
N VAL A 9 22.09 17.70 13.61
CA VAL A 9 22.38 16.27 13.93
C VAL A 9 22.64 16.09 15.44
N SER A 10 22.51 14.87 16.01
CA SER A 10 23.46 14.20 16.96
C SER A 10 22.86 13.35 18.10
N VAL A 11 23.66 12.35 18.47
CA VAL A 11 23.46 11.22 19.40
C VAL A 11 23.85 11.57 20.86
N PHE A 12 23.40 10.75 21.82
CA PHE A 12 23.85 10.45 23.22
C PHE A 12 22.68 10.62 24.22
N SER A 13 22.18 9.71 25.07
CA SER A 13 22.56 8.41 25.70
C SER A 13 22.53 8.52 27.25
N ALA A 14 21.59 7.83 27.91
CA ALA A 14 21.63 7.24 29.29
C ALA A 14 20.20 6.73 29.62
N LEU A 15 19.82 5.45 29.84
CA LEU A 15 20.37 4.28 30.56
C LEU A 15 20.05 4.30 32.08
N LEU A 16 19.22 3.35 32.56
CA LEU A 16 19.30 2.62 33.86
C LEU A 16 18.13 1.61 34.08
N LEU A 17 18.48 0.34 34.35
CA LEU A 17 17.68 -0.81 34.89
C LEU A 17 16.41 -1.27 34.12
N GLY A 18 16.02 -2.55 34.16
CA GLY A 18 16.55 -3.73 34.89
C GLY A 18 16.10 -5.06 34.25
N CYS A 19 16.59 -6.19 34.77
CA CYS A 19 16.50 -7.51 34.12
C CYS A 19 15.22 -8.32 34.44
N CYS A 20 14.95 -9.31 33.57
CA CYS A 20 14.13 -10.52 33.78
C CYS A 20 12.61 -10.35 33.97
N LEU A 21 11.81 -11.06 33.16
CA LEU A 21 11.00 -12.20 33.66
C LEU A 21 10.29 -13.01 32.54
N VAL A 22 9.92 -14.23 32.93
CA VAL A 22 9.20 -15.26 32.15
C VAL A 22 7.69 -15.01 32.24
N PRO A 23 6.86 -15.33 31.23
CA PRO A 23 5.41 -15.29 31.37
C PRO A 23 4.89 -16.52 32.13
N ALA A 24 4.05 -16.28 33.13
CA ALA A 24 3.23 -17.30 33.80
C ALA A 24 1.75 -16.92 33.68
N PHE A 25 0.89 -17.96 33.63
CA PHE A 25 -0.56 -17.84 33.52
C PHE A 25 -1.20 -17.25 34.78
N ALA A 26 -2.32 -16.53 34.60
CA ALA A 26 -3.45 -16.55 35.52
C ALA A 26 -4.73 -16.11 34.80
N GLU A 27 -5.85 -16.72 35.17
CA GLU A 27 -7.21 -16.38 34.75
C GLU A 27 -7.70 -15.13 35.50
N ASP A 28 -8.71 -14.42 34.99
CA ASP A 28 -10.04 -14.42 35.64
C ASP A 28 -11.14 -13.88 34.69
N ALA A 29 -12.40 -14.15 35.05
CA ALA A 29 -13.59 -13.96 34.22
C ALA A 29 -14.26 -12.59 34.35
N ALA A 30 -15.09 -12.24 33.35
CA ALA A 30 -16.18 -11.29 33.51
C ALA A 30 -17.38 -11.70 32.65
N ILE A 31 -18.53 -11.93 33.31
CA ILE A 31 -19.81 -12.29 32.70
C ILE A 31 -20.63 -11.02 32.45
N THR A 32 -21.16 -10.84 31.25
CA THR A 32 -22.44 -10.16 31.02
C THR A 32 -23.17 -10.77 29.84
N ASN A 33 -24.44 -11.19 30.04
CA ASN A 33 -25.37 -11.44 28.95
C ASN A 33 -26.81 -11.31 29.46
N GLN A 34 -27.69 -10.59 28.74
CA GLN A 34 -29.11 -10.52 29.04
C GLN A 34 -29.98 -10.44 27.76
N ASN A 35 -30.89 -11.42 27.67
CA ASN A 35 -32.31 -11.32 27.29
C ASN A 35 -32.79 -10.99 25.86
N GLY A 36 -33.75 -11.82 25.39
CA GLY A 36 -34.78 -11.49 24.39
C GLY A 36 -34.86 -12.49 23.22
N SER A 37 -35.56 -13.64 23.33
CA SER A 37 -36.99 -13.86 22.97
C SER A 37 -37.28 -13.60 21.46
N SER A 38 -37.89 -14.47 20.64
CA SER A 38 -38.87 -15.59 20.82
C SER A 38 -38.78 -16.57 19.59
N ALA A 39 -39.63 -17.56 19.26
CA ALA A 39 -40.88 -18.13 19.81
C ALA A 39 -41.14 -19.61 19.34
N ILE A 40 -41.71 -20.43 20.22
CA ILE A 40 -42.91 -21.31 20.06
C ILE A 40 -43.19 -22.04 18.71
N ALA A 41 -43.25 -23.38 18.77
CA ALA A 41 -44.30 -24.21 18.13
C ALA A 41 -44.42 -25.58 18.83
N MET A 42 -45.64 -26.11 18.97
CA MET A 42 -46.00 -27.41 19.57
C MET A 42 -46.84 -28.23 18.57
N GLU A 43 -47.12 -29.50 18.91
CA GLU A 43 -48.08 -30.41 18.26
C GLU A 43 -47.64 -31.03 16.89
N GLN A 44 -48.06 -32.26 16.52
CA GLN A 44 -49.01 -33.19 17.14
C GLN A 44 -48.68 -34.68 16.87
N SER A 45 -49.40 -35.55 17.57
CA SER A 45 -49.40 -37.02 17.57
C SER A 45 -49.70 -37.74 16.25
N ASN A 46 -49.33 -39.02 16.17
CA ASN A 46 -50.30 -40.08 15.81
C ASN A 46 -49.87 -41.48 16.31
N VAL A 47 -50.86 -42.24 16.80
CA VAL A 47 -50.84 -43.66 17.21
C VAL A 47 -51.93 -44.37 16.40
N PRO A 48 -51.72 -45.62 15.93
CA PRO A 48 -52.45 -46.79 16.45
C PRO A 48 -51.47 -47.94 16.79
N ASP A 49 -51.58 -48.71 17.88
CA ASP A 49 -52.67 -49.57 18.42
C ASP A 49 -52.76 -51.00 17.83
N ASP A 50 -53.16 -51.91 18.74
CA ASP A 50 -53.55 -53.34 18.61
C ASP A 50 -52.40 -54.39 18.66
N ALA A 51 -52.09 -55.02 19.81
CA ALA A 51 -52.78 -56.15 20.49
C ALA A 51 -52.55 -57.53 19.78
N SER A 52 -52.63 -58.71 20.41
CA SER A 52 -53.19 -59.15 21.70
C SER A 52 -52.62 -60.54 22.11
N GLY A 53 -52.86 -60.98 23.36
CA GLY A 53 -53.09 -62.42 23.66
C GLY A 53 -51.95 -63.27 24.27
N VAL A 54 -52.09 -64.04 25.38
CA VAL A 54 -52.75 -63.89 26.71
C VAL A 54 -52.58 -65.18 27.55
N HIS A 55 -52.40 -65.04 28.89
CA HIS A 55 -52.59 -66.06 29.97
C HIS A 55 -51.66 -67.29 30.09
N SER A 56 -51.46 -67.92 31.28
CA SER A 56 -52.02 -67.71 32.65
C SER A 56 -51.19 -68.41 33.76
N ALA A 57 -51.45 -67.99 35.02
CA ALA A 57 -51.45 -68.81 36.28
C ALA A 57 -50.10 -69.21 36.92
N LEU A 58 -49.95 -69.31 38.26
CA LEU A 58 -50.79 -68.98 39.45
C LEU A 58 -49.88 -68.90 40.72
N ASP A 59 -50.34 -68.20 41.77
CA ASP A 59 -50.15 -68.25 43.25
C ASP A 59 -49.01 -69.13 43.88
N ASP A 60 -48.35 -68.78 45.01
CA ASP A 60 -48.87 -68.45 46.37
C ASP A 60 -47.68 -67.84 47.21
N VAL A 61 -47.76 -66.69 47.91
CA VAL A 61 -48.01 -66.44 49.37
C VAL A 61 -47.27 -67.44 50.33
N SER A 62 -46.66 -67.12 51.50
CA SER A 62 -46.86 -66.09 52.53
C SER A 62 -45.61 -65.89 53.44
N ASP A 63 -45.62 -64.82 54.26
CA ASP A 63 -45.19 -64.65 55.67
C ASP A 63 -44.56 -65.84 56.45
N PHE A 64 -43.69 -65.67 57.45
CA PHE A 64 -43.98 -65.02 58.74
C PHE A 64 -42.72 -64.76 59.62
N GLU A 65 -42.90 -64.04 60.73
CA GLU A 65 -41.90 -63.61 61.72
C GLU A 65 -41.30 -64.73 62.62
N ALA A 66 -40.16 -64.49 63.29
CA ALA A 66 -40.08 -64.25 64.75
C ALA A 66 -38.69 -64.46 65.43
N SER A 67 -38.54 -63.79 66.58
CA SER A 67 -37.75 -64.13 67.79
C SER A 67 -36.25 -64.51 67.72
N ASP A 68 -35.40 -63.55 68.06
CA ASP A 68 -34.72 -63.39 69.36
C ASP A 68 -34.29 -64.61 70.24
N THR A 69 -33.15 -64.39 70.94
CA THR A 69 -32.56 -65.11 72.09
C THR A 69 -31.94 -66.52 71.94
N ALA A 70 -30.59 -66.51 71.96
CA ALA A 70 -29.69 -67.26 72.85
C ALA A 70 -29.88 -68.78 73.10
N ASP A 71 -28.80 -69.54 72.86
CA ASP A 71 -28.15 -70.26 73.97
C ASP A 71 -26.65 -70.50 73.74
N ALA A 72 -25.90 -70.77 74.82
CA ALA A 72 -24.45 -70.88 74.80
C ALA A 72 -23.94 -72.29 74.46
N VAL A 73 -22.80 -72.38 73.76
CA VAL A 73 -22.02 -73.63 73.62
C VAL A 73 -20.57 -73.41 74.06
N ALA A 74 -20.06 -74.36 74.84
CA ALA A 74 -18.75 -74.35 75.49
C ALA A 74 -17.59 -74.70 74.52
N PRO A 75 -16.30 -74.52 74.89
CA PRO A 75 -15.21 -74.51 73.92
C PRO A 75 -14.86 -75.92 73.41
N GLY A 76 -14.91 -76.10 72.09
CA GLY A 76 -14.57 -77.34 71.40
C GLY A 76 -13.38 -77.17 70.46
N LYS A 77 -12.37 -78.06 70.60
CA LYS A 77 -11.25 -78.34 69.68
C LYS A 77 -10.79 -77.23 68.72
N LEU A 78 -9.51 -76.83 68.85
CA LEU A 78 -8.74 -76.37 67.69
C LEU A 78 -8.83 -77.44 66.58
N GLY A 79 -9.44 -77.08 65.45
CA GLY A 79 -9.38 -77.87 64.23
C GLY A 79 -7.95 -78.04 63.75
N SER A 80 -7.72 -79.06 62.93
CA SER A 80 -6.48 -79.20 62.18
C SER A 80 -6.43 -78.19 61.03
N VAL A 81 -5.23 -77.94 60.49
CA VAL A 81 -5.06 -77.11 59.29
C VAL A 81 -5.86 -77.61 58.08
N TYR A 82 -6.23 -78.89 58.04
CA TYR A 82 -7.08 -79.48 56.98
C TYR A 82 -8.56 -79.14 57.17
N ASP A 83 -9.03 -79.07 58.42
CA ASP A 83 -10.40 -78.67 58.74
C ASP A 83 -10.60 -77.18 58.37
N LEU A 84 -9.64 -76.33 58.77
CA LEU A 84 -9.63 -74.90 58.43
C LEU A 84 -9.47 -74.65 56.92
N ALA A 85 -8.72 -75.48 56.20
CA ALA A 85 -8.65 -75.42 54.74
C ALA A 85 -9.98 -75.80 54.06
N SER A 86 -10.71 -76.76 54.64
CA SER A 86 -12.01 -77.20 54.12
C SER A 86 -13.12 -76.19 54.41
N GLU A 87 -13.06 -75.50 55.55
CA GLU A 87 -14.00 -74.45 55.94
C GLU A 87 -13.93 -73.21 55.03
N HIS A 88 -12.72 -72.85 54.59
CA HIS A 88 -12.45 -71.66 53.78
C HIS A 88 -12.14 -71.95 52.30
N VAL A 89 -12.46 -73.14 51.78
CA VAL A 89 -12.12 -73.52 50.40
C VAL A 89 -12.84 -72.67 49.33
N ASP A 90 -14.04 -72.18 49.64
CA ASP A 90 -14.85 -71.35 48.73
C ASP A 90 -14.58 -69.84 48.88
N ASP A 91 -13.75 -69.42 49.84
CA ASP A 91 -13.46 -67.99 50.11
C ASP A 91 -12.75 -67.31 48.92
N LEU A 92 -11.92 -68.05 48.20
CA LEU A 92 -11.12 -67.57 47.07
C LEU A 92 -11.26 -68.52 45.88
N ALA A 93 -11.54 -67.98 44.69
CA ALA A 93 -11.63 -68.79 43.47
C ALA A 93 -10.25 -69.07 42.81
N ASP A 94 -10.17 -70.17 42.06
CA ASP A 94 -9.05 -70.46 41.16
C ASP A 94 -8.93 -69.39 40.06
N GLY A 95 -7.72 -68.91 39.79
CA GLY A 95 -7.53 -67.84 38.81
C GLY A 95 -6.14 -67.23 38.75
N LEU A 96 -6.05 -66.08 38.07
CA LEU A 96 -4.86 -65.22 38.07
C LEU A 96 -5.17 -63.94 38.84
N TYR A 97 -4.27 -63.56 39.77
CA TYR A 97 -4.46 -62.41 40.65
C TYR A 97 -3.18 -61.60 40.82
N THR A 98 -3.32 -60.29 41.06
CA THR A 98 -2.30 -59.47 41.74
C THR A 98 -2.65 -59.41 43.23
N PHE A 99 -1.65 -59.55 44.09
CA PHE A 99 -1.80 -59.54 45.55
C PHE A 99 -1.37 -58.17 46.08
N GLY A 100 -2.30 -57.22 46.23
CA GLY A 100 -2.03 -55.90 46.82
C GLY A 100 -1.95 -55.96 48.35
N SER A 101 -1.03 -55.24 48.97
CA SER A 101 -0.97 -55.16 50.44
C SER A 101 -2.08 -54.26 50.99
N SER A 102 -2.80 -54.71 52.02
CA SER A 102 -3.79 -53.87 52.71
C SER A 102 -3.16 -52.72 53.53
N VAL A 103 -1.83 -52.67 53.65
CA VAL A 103 -1.09 -51.49 54.18
C VAL A 103 -1.12 -50.34 53.17
N ASN A 104 -0.93 -50.64 51.88
CA ASN A 104 -1.06 -49.71 50.76
C ASN A 104 -1.16 -50.51 49.46
N SER A 105 -2.34 -50.56 48.85
CA SER A 105 -2.66 -51.41 47.70
C SER A 105 -1.92 -51.02 46.41
N ASN A 106 -1.24 -49.87 46.37
CA ASN A 106 -0.33 -49.53 45.27
C ASN A 106 0.91 -50.43 45.22
N PHE A 107 1.25 -51.12 46.32
CA PHE A 107 2.35 -52.06 46.40
C PHE A 107 1.82 -53.50 46.45
N VAL A 108 2.26 -54.31 45.50
CA VAL A 108 1.80 -55.70 45.28
C VAL A 108 2.94 -56.68 45.49
N LEU A 109 2.60 -57.94 45.79
CA LEU A 109 3.55 -59.05 45.85
C LEU A 109 4.29 -59.21 44.50
N ASP A 110 5.60 -59.10 44.55
CA ASP A 110 6.47 -58.97 43.38
C ASP A 110 7.64 -59.96 43.45
N VAL A 111 7.93 -60.61 42.33
CA VAL A 111 9.17 -61.38 42.13
C VAL A 111 10.31 -60.40 41.82
N PRO A 112 11.29 -60.17 42.72
CA PRO A 112 12.25 -59.08 42.55
C PRO A 112 13.04 -59.21 41.24
N GLY A 113 12.96 -58.19 40.38
CA GLY A 113 13.61 -58.20 39.07
C GLY A 113 13.01 -59.20 38.06
N GLY A 114 11.79 -59.67 38.28
CA GLY A 114 11.03 -60.53 37.37
C GLY A 114 11.62 -61.93 37.11
N THR A 115 12.65 -62.31 37.85
CA THR A 115 13.39 -63.57 37.66
C THR A 115 12.97 -64.58 38.72
N ALA A 116 12.18 -65.58 38.30
CA ALA A 116 11.71 -66.65 39.17
C ALA A 116 12.75 -67.78 39.28
N SER A 117 13.24 -68.03 40.49
CA SER A 117 14.14 -69.13 40.80
C SER A 117 13.95 -69.60 42.26
N ALA A 118 14.26 -70.87 42.53
CA ALA A 118 14.18 -71.40 43.89
C ALA A 118 15.13 -70.66 44.85
N GLY A 119 14.64 -70.30 46.03
CA GLY A 119 15.33 -69.50 47.04
C GLY A 119 15.15 -67.98 46.86
N ARG A 120 14.43 -67.52 45.84
CA ARG A 120 14.19 -66.09 45.60
C ARG A 120 13.16 -65.54 46.59
N LYS A 121 13.63 -64.87 47.63
CA LYS A 121 12.79 -64.12 48.58
C LYS A 121 11.91 -63.10 47.85
N LEU A 122 10.68 -62.93 48.30
CA LEU A 122 9.72 -62.00 47.71
C LEU A 122 9.72 -60.64 48.38
N GLN A 123 9.21 -59.65 47.64
CA GLN A 123 9.08 -58.27 48.07
C GLN A 123 7.69 -57.73 47.75
N LEU A 124 7.38 -56.55 48.31
CA LEU A 124 6.42 -55.65 47.71
C LEU A 124 7.09 -54.74 46.68
N TYR A 125 6.39 -54.44 45.60
CA TYR A 125 6.79 -53.43 44.61
C TYR A 125 5.57 -52.72 44.04
N SER A 126 5.75 -51.48 43.59
CA SER A 126 4.70 -50.66 42.99
C SER A 126 4.07 -51.38 41.78
N GLY A 127 2.75 -51.39 41.71
CA GLY A 127 1.99 -52.04 40.64
C GLY A 127 2.45 -51.60 39.25
N ASN A 128 3.07 -52.51 38.51
CA ASN A 128 3.73 -52.24 37.23
C ASN A 128 3.15 -53.07 36.06
N LYS A 129 2.08 -53.84 36.30
CA LYS A 129 1.36 -54.70 35.33
C LYS A 129 2.23 -55.76 34.61
N THR A 130 3.42 -56.07 35.12
CA THR A 130 4.26 -57.13 34.56
C THR A 130 3.86 -58.50 35.09
N ASN A 131 4.25 -59.55 34.37
CA ASN A 131 4.11 -60.95 34.80
C ASN A 131 4.89 -61.26 36.11
N ALA A 132 5.76 -60.36 36.59
CA ALA A 132 6.44 -60.51 37.89
C ALA A 132 5.50 -60.34 39.10
N GLN A 133 4.32 -59.78 38.88
CA GLN A 133 3.33 -59.44 39.90
C GLN A 133 2.02 -60.22 39.75
N VAL A 134 1.96 -61.14 38.79
CA VAL A 134 0.80 -61.98 38.49
C VAL A 134 1.02 -63.38 39.04
N TRP A 135 0.04 -63.84 39.81
CA TRP A 135 0.11 -65.07 40.58
C TRP A 135 -1.08 -65.96 40.20
N ARG A 136 -0.80 -67.23 39.92
CA ARG A 136 -1.82 -68.26 39.73
C ARG A 136 -2.21 -68.81 41.09
N VAL A 137 -3.49 -68.71 41.40
CA VAL A 137 -4.13 -69.32 42.56
C VAL A 137 -4.84 -70.58 42.07
N SER A 138 -4.63 -71.69 42.77
CA SER A 138 -5.33 -72.95 42.53
C SER A 138 -5.47 -73.77 43.81
N HIS A 139 -6.59 -74.45 44.01
CA HIS A 139 -6.78 -75.35 45.15
C HIS A 139 -6.20 -76.75 44.90
N ASP A 140 -5.64 -77.36 45.94
CA ASP A 140 -5.28 -78.79 45.92
C ASP A 140 -6.42 -79.68 46.42
N GLN A 141 -6.25 -80.99 46.30
CA GLN A 141 -7.26 -82.01 46.65
C GLN A 141 -7.74 -81.98 48.12
N ASN A 142 -7.07 -81.23 49.01
CA ASN A 142 -7.41 -81.09 50.42
C ASN A 142 -7.97 -79.69 50.75
N GLY A 143 -8.27 -78.86 49.75
CA GLY A 143 -8.76 -77.48 49.93
C GLY A 143 -7.66 -76.46 50.23
N PHE A 144 -6.38 -76.83 50.21
CA PHE A 144 -5.31 -75.84 50.40
C PHE A 144 -5.09 -75.00 49.13
N VAL A 145 -4.91 -73.70 49.32
CA VAL A 145 -4.49 -72.76 48.30
C VAL A 145 -3.01 -72.97 47.94
N VAL A 146 -2.74 -73.14 46.65
CA VAL A 146 -1.41 -73.11 46.04
C VAL A 146 -1.27 -71.81 45.27
N ILE A 147 -0.19 -71.07 45.52
CA ILE A 147 0.11 -69.79 44.87
C ILE A 147 1.39 -69.96 44.05
N ALA A 148 1.29 -69.88 42.73
CA ALA A 148 2.42 -70.00 41.81
C ALA A 148 2.69 -68.67 41.10
N SER A 149 3.95 -68.27 40.90
CA SER A 149 4.21 -67.14 39.99
C SER A 149 3.96 -67.58 38.54
N VAL A 150 3.37 -66.72 37.70
CA VAL A 150 3.25 -67.03 36.26
C VAL A 150 4.60 -67.05 35.53
N LYS A 151 5.69 -66.60 36.18
CA LYS A 151 7.09 -66.79 35.74
C LYS A 151 7.68 -68.15 36.17
N GLY A 152 6.98 -68.93 37.01
CA GLY A 152 7.42 -70.23 37.55
C GLY A 152 7.72 -70.20 39.05
N CYS A 153 7.86 -71.39 39.66
CA CYS A 153 8.00 -71.62 41.11
C CYS A 153 6.75 -71.29 41.96
N MET A 154 6.65 -71.98 43.10
CA MET A 154 5.58 -71.85 44.10
C MET A 154 5.98 -70.89 45.22
N LEU A 155 4.97 -70.26 45.83
CA LEU A 155 5.09 -69.47 47.06
C LEU A 155 5.37 -70.40 48.24
N ASP A 156 6.52 -70.21 48.87
CA ASP A 156 7.14 -71.17 49.78
C ASP A 156 7.63 -70.50 51.08
N VAL A 157 7.46 -71.19 52.21
CA VAL A 157 8.03 -70.80 53.51
C VAL A 157 9.46 -71.31 53.59
N SER A 158 10.43 -70.38 53.67
CA SER A 158 11.87 -70.70 53.66
C SER A 158 12.27 -71.83 54.62
N GLY A 159 12.66 -72.97 54.06
CA GLY A 159 13.12 -74.14 54.83
C GLY A 159 12.01 -74.89 55.61
N GLY A 160 10.73 -74.64 55.31
CA GLY A 160 9.60 -75.32 55.94
C GLY A 160 9.39 -75.02 57.43
N SER A 161 9.93 -73.89 57.93
CA SER A 161 9.87 -73.53 59.35
C SER A 161 8.80 -72.46 59.62
N ALA A 162 7.76 -72.80 60.38
CA ALA A 162 6.79 -71.84 60.89
C ALA A 162 7.38 -71.07 62.09
N SER A 163 8.02 -69.92 61.83
CA SER A 163 8.60 -69.05 62.85
C SER A 163 8.54 -67.57 62.44
N ASN A 164 8.49 -66.68 63.43
CA ASN A 164 8.40 -65.23 63.21
C ASN A 164 9.60 -64.72 62.41
N ARG A 165 9.31 -63.91 61.38
CA ARG A 165 10.27 -63.30 60.45
C ARG A 165 10.97 -64.28 59.50
N ASN A 166 10.50 -65.53 59.40
CA ASN A 166 11.03 -66.44 58.39
C ASN A 166 10.59 -65.96 56.98
N PRO A 167 11.50 -65.75 56.00
CA PRO A 167 11.11 -65.18 54.70
C PRO A 167 10.14 -66.05 53.91
N VAL A 168 9.20 -65.41 53.22
CA VAL A 168 8.43 -66.02 52.14
C VAL A 168 9.24 -65.87 50.85
N GLN A 169 9.34 -66.95 50.09
CA GLN A 169 10.20 -67.06 48.92
C GLN A 169 9.50 -67.81 47.78
N LEU A 170 10.17 -67.87 46.64
CA LEU A 170 9.88 -68.86 45.61
C LEU A 170 10.66 -70.14 45.86
N TRP A 171 10.04 -71.28 45.62
CA TRP A 171 10.73 -72.58 45.54
C TRP A 171 10.15 -73.44 44.42
N SER A 172 10.93 -74.42 43.92
CA SER A 172 10.39 -75.42 42.99
C SER A 172 9.26 -76.19 43.66
N ASP A 173 8.21 -76.56 42.92
CA ASP A 173 7.12 -77.36 43.49
C ASP A 173 7.68 -78.65 44.09
N ASN A 174 7.41 -78.84 45.38
CA ASN A 174 7.83 -80.01 46.15
C ASN A 174 6.65 -80.69 46.86
N CYS A 175 5.41 -80.21 46.61
CA CYS A 175 4.18 -80.70 47.22
C CYS A 175 4.17 -80.75 48.76
N THR A 176 4.99 -79.96 49.45
CA THR A 176 5.01 -79.90 50.92
C THR A 176 4.05 -78.86 51.49
N LEU A 177 3.70 -78.99 52.77
CA LEU A 177 2.91 -77.99 53.51
C LEU A 177 3.56 -76.59 53.57
N ALA A 178 4.86 -76.46 53.27
CA ALA A 178 5.53 -75.17 53.15
C ALA A 178 5.06 -74.34 51.94
N GLN A 179 4.36 -74.98 50.99
CA GLN A 179 3.82 -74.41 49.75
C GLN A 179 2.28 -74.48 49.72
N ARG A 180 1.65 -74.55 50.90
CA ARG A 180 0.21 -74.67 51.08
C ARG A 180 -0.28 -73.61 52.04
N TRP A 181 -1.35 -72.95 51.63
CA TRP A 181 -1.92 -71.79 52.31
C TRP A 181 -3.41 -72.02 52.52
N ILE A 182 -3.99 -71.31 53.48
CA ILE A 182 -5.43 -71.23 53.68
C ILE A 182 -5.77 -69.75 53.52
N ALA A 183 -6.56 -69.41 52.50
CA ALA A 183 -7.04 -68.05 52.29
C ALA A 183 -8.33 -67.88 53.09
N ILE A 184 -8.30 -67.02 54.10
CA ILE A 184 -9.48 -66.64 54.87
C ILE A 184 -9.94 -65.28 54.33
N LYS A 185 -11.19 -65.19 53.90
CA LYS A 185 -11.77 -63.93 53.43
C LYS A 185 -12.29 -63.12 54.61
N GLU A 186 -11.74 -61.93 54.76
CA GLU A 186 -12.08 -60.99 55.82
C GLU A 186 -13.32 -60.17 55.46
N ALA A 187 -13.98 -59.58 56.47
CA ALA A 187 -15.19 -58.78 56.29
C ALA A 187 -15.01 -57.48 55.46
N ASP A 188 -13.78 -57.13 55.09
CA ASP A 188 -13.44 -56.00 54.20
C ASP A 188 -12.99 -56.43 52.80
N ASP A 189 -13.37 -57.64 52.38
CA ASP A 189 -13.01 -58.31 51.11
C ASP A 189 -11.49 -58.52 50.90
N SER A 190 -10.66 -58.24 51.90
CA SER A 190 -9.24 -58.64 51.90
C SER A 190 -9.05 -60.07 52.41
N TYR A 191 -7.89 -60.66 52.17
CA TYR A 191 -7.58 -62.05 52.47
C TYR A 191 -6.41 -62.17 53.43
N THR A 192 -6.57 -62.98 54.48
CA THR A 192 -5.47 -63.44 55.32
C THR A 192 -4.99 -64.80 54.82
N PHE A 193 -3.70 -64.93 54.49
CA PHE A 193 -3.12 -66.20 54.05
C PHE A 193 -2.41 -66.90 55.20
N ILE A 194 -3.07 -67.88 55.81
CA ILE A 194 -2.55 -68.71 56.90
C ILE A 194 -1.66 -69.84 56.33
N SER A 195 -0.54 -70.12 56.97
CA SER A 195 0.41 -71.15 56.55
C SER A 195 -0.01 -72.55 57.02
N ALA A 196 -0.11 -73.51 56.10
CA ALA A 196 -0.50 -74.90 56.43
C ALA A 196 0.54 -75.64 57.30
N LEU A 197 1.76 -75.12 57.46
CA LEU A 197 2.72 -75.64 58.44
C LEU A 197 2.26 -75.42 59.90
N ASN A 198 1.52 -74.34 60.17
CA ASN A 198 1.02 -73.97 61.50
C ASN A 198 0.02 -72.80 61.38
N GLN A 199 -1.24 -73.02 61.78
CA GLN A 199 -2.32 -72.03 61.69
C GLN A 199 -2.12 -70.74 62.52
N SER A 200 -1.13 -70.70 63.42
CA SER A 200 -0.77 -69.47 64.14
C SER A 200 0.08 -68.48 63.34
N PHE A 201 0.42 -68.76 62.08
CA PHE A 201 1.27 -67.89 61.24
C PHE A 201 0.61 -67.52 59.91
N ALA A 202 0.72 -66.23 59.54
CA ALA A 202 0.20 -65.65 58.31
C ALA A 202 1.31 -65.06 57.44
N ILE A 203 1.05 -64.85 56.15
CA ILE A 203 1.89 -64.05 55.25
C ILE A 203 1.81 -62.57 55.68
N ASP A 204 2.96 -62.00 56.02
CA ASP A 204 3.11 -60.70 56.67
C ASP A 204 4.09 -59.79 55.90
N VAL A 205 3.74 -58.52 55.78
CA VAL A 205 4.61 -57.46 55.26
C VAL A 205 5.51 -56.95 56.39
N ALA A 206 6.82 -57.15 56.26
CA ALA A 206 7.76 -56.94 57.35
C ALA A 206 7.68 -55.52 57.95
N GLY A 207 7.27 -55.46 59.22
CA GLY A 207 7.13 -54.22 59.98
C GLY A 207 5.93 -53.35 59.58
N GLY A 208 5.02 -53.84 58.75
CA GLY A 208 3.85 -53.08 58.28
C GLY A 208 4.22 -51.90 57.38
N VAL A 209 5.37 -51.95 56.69
CA VAL A 209 5.84 -50.87 55.79
C VAL A 209 5.64 -51.30 54.34
N ALA A 210 4.75 -50.63 53.60
CA ALA A 210 4.57 -50.85 52.17
C ALA A 210 5.42 -49.86 51.35
N ALA A 211 6.51 -50.36 50.78
CA ALA A 211 7.42 -49.64 49.90
C ALA A 211 8.07 -50.61 48.89
N ASN A 212 8.72 -50.08 47.85
CA ASN A 212 9.50 -50.88 46.90
C ASN A 212 10.66 -51.59 47.63
N GLY A 213 10.65 -52.92 47.63
CA GLY A 213 11.65 -53.74 48.31
C GLY A 213 11.30 -54.17 49.73
N SER A 214 10.11 -53.81 50.25
CA SER A 214 9.66 -54.32 51.56
C SER A 214 9.57 -55.84 51.54
N ALA A 215 10.20 -56.51 52.51
CA ALA A 215 10.26 -57.97 52.56
C ALA A 215 8.92 -58.60 52.97
N VAL A 216 8.63 -59.78 52.42
CA VAL A 216 7.48 -60.61 52.80
C VAL A 216 7.97 -61.81 53.63
N GLN A 217 7.28 -62.08 54.74
CA GLN A 217 7.71 -63.04 55.77
C GLN A 217 6.51 -63.79 56.35
N LEU A 218 6.76 -64.87 57.10
CA LEU A 218 5.79 -65.37 58.07
C LEU A 218 5.87 -64.54 59.35
N TYR A 219 4.71 -64.24 59.92
CA TYR A 219 4.61 -63.70 61.27
C TYR A 219 3.37 -64.26 61.97
N GLN A 220 3.38 -64.24 63.30
CA GLN A 220 2.28 -64.71 64.12
C GLN A 220 1.00 -63.94 63.77
N ALA A 221 -0.09 -64.67 63.53
CA ALA A 221 -1.38 -64.12 63.16
C ALA A 221 -1.85 -63.10 64.21
N ASN A 222 -2.11 -61.87 63.78
CA ASN A 222 -2.40 -60.73 64.66
C ASN A 222 -3.51 -59.79 64.12
N GLY A 223 -4.09 -60.10 62.95
CA GLY A 223 -5.22 -59.36 62.36
C GLY A 223 -4.87 -57.95 61.84
N THR A 224 -3.59 -57.56 61.80
CA THR A 224 -3.20 -56.24 61.30
C THR A 224 -3.21 -56.18 59.77
N ALA A 225 -3.32 -54.97 59.22
CA ALA A 225 -3.26 -54.74 57.77
C ALA A 225 -1.96 -55.24 57.10
N ALA A 226 -0.89 -55.50 57.87
CA ALA A 226 0.35 -56.12 57.36
C ALA A 226 0.15 -57.57 56.92
N GLN A 227 -0.89 -58.26 57.39
CA GLN A 227 -1.17 -59.68 57.11
C GLN A 227 -2.33 -59.89 56.13
N ARG A 228 -2.94 -58.79 55.68
CA ARG A 228 -4.12 -58.79 54.81
C ARG A 228 -3.76 -58.35 53.39
N TRP A 229 -4.38 -58.99 52.43
CA TRP A 229 -4.04 -58.88 51.00
C TRP A 229 -5.30 -58.68 50.16
N VAL A 230 -5.33 -57.64 49.34
CA VAL A 230 -6.40 -57.39 48.37
C VAL A 230 -6.06 -58.12 47.07
N LEU A 231 -6.84 -59.14 46.71
CA LEU A 231 -6.67 -59.87 45.47
C LEU A 231 -7.49 -59.24 44.36
N THR A 232 -6.83 -58.85 43.27
CA THR A 232 -7.50 -58.30 42.07
C THR A 232 -7.27 -59.25 40.89
N PRO A 233 -8.33 -59.65 40.15
CA PRO A 233 -8.19 -60.47 38.96
C PRO A 233 -7.20 -59.87 37.95
N ALA A 234 -6.30 -60.70 37.45
CA ALA A 234 -5.17 -60.28 36.63
C ALA A 234 -5.11 -61.03 35.29
N LYS A 235 -4.40 -60.44 34.34
CA LYS A 235 -4.11 -61.02 33.03
C LYS A 235 -2.60 -61.05 32.83
N THR A 236 -2.10 -62.11 32.20
CA THR A 236 -0.68 -62.16 31.79
C THR A 236 -0.37 -61.07 30.77
N GLU A 237 0.91 -60.68 30.65
CA GLU A 237 1.36 -59.72 29.62
C GLU A 237 0.92 -60.09 28.19
N GLN A 238 0.79 -61.40 27.90
CA GLN A 238 0.29 -61.89 26.62
C GLN A 238 -1.20 -61.63 26.46
N GLN A 239 -2.02 -62.02 27.43
CA GLN A 239 -3.47 -61.77 27.38
C GLN A 239 -3.80 -60.27 27.30
N GLN A 240 -3.04 -59.42 28.01
CA GLN A 240 -3.16 -57.97 27.91
C GLN A 240 -2.86 -57.44 26.50
N LEU A 241 -1.94 -58.07 25.76
CA LEU A 241 -1.65 -57.73 24.36
C LEU A 241 -2.74 -58.25 23.42
N ASP A 242 -3.24 -59.46 23.63
CA ASP A 242 -4.28 -60.07 22.80
C ASP A 242 -5.61 -59.29 22.91
N ASP A 243 -6.02 -58.91 24.13
CA ASP A 243 -7.17 -58.02 24.36
C ASP A 243 -7.01 -56.68 23.62
N ARG A 244 -5.81 -56.11 23.65
CA ARG A 244 -5.48 -54.81 23.04
C ARG A 244 -5.46 -54.90 21.51
N ALA A 245 -4.96 -56.00 20.95
CA ALA A 245 -5.03 -56.28 19.52
C ALA A 245 -6.49 -56.37 19.04
N ALA A 246 -7.32 -57.11 19.77
CA ALA A 246 -8.75 -57.25 19.46
C ALA A 246 -9.51 -55.92 19.59
N ALA A 247 -9.25 -55.12 20.63
CA ALA A 247 -9.91 -53.84 20.87
C ALA A 247 -9.65 -52.79 19.77
N HIS A 248 -8.45 -52.79 19.18
CA HIS A 248 -8.04 -51.82 18.17
C HIS A 248 -8.15 -52.34 16.72
N LEU A 249 -8.74 -53.52 16.50
CA LEU A 249 -8.81 -54.13 15.17
C LEU A 249 -9.62 -53.29 14.15
N ALA A 250 -10.63 -52.55 14.62
CA ALA A 250 -11.48 -51.70 13.78
C ALA A 250 -10.92 -50.29 13.51
N ASP A 251 -9.81 -49.90 14.16
CA ASP A 251 -9.27 -48.53 14.06
C ASP A 251 -8.78 -48.19 12.65
N LEU A 252 -8.13 -49.16 11.98
CA LEU A 252 -7.67 -49.06 10.60
C LEU A 252 -8.07 -50.33 9.83
N PRO A 253 -8.97 -50.26 8.84
CA PRO A 253 -9.33 -51.39 7.99
C PRO A 253 -8.14 -52.05 7.28
N ASP A 254 -8.34 -53.28 6.79
CA ASP A 254 -7.37 -53.94 5.91
C ASP A 254 -7.34 -53.25 4.54
N GLY A 255 -6.15 -53.02 3.99
CA GLY A 255 -5.98 -52.30 2.74
C GLY A 255 -4.57 -51.78 2.48
N THR A 256 -4.40 -51.08 1.35
CA THR A 256 -3.13 -50.55 0.87
C THR A 256 -3.02 -49.05 1.18
N TYR A 257 -2.01 -48.63 1.93
CA TYR A 257 -1.85 -47.27 2.44
C TYR A 257 -0.44 -46.72 2.22
N ALA A 258 -0.31 -45.43 1.94
CA ALA A 258 0.92 -44.69 2.17
C ALA A 258 1.00 -44.30 3.67
N MET A 259 2.18 -44.48 4.28
CA MET A 259 2.43 -44.11 5.68
C MET A 259 3.22 -42.79 5.75
N LEU A 260 2.68 -41.76 6.42
CA LEU A 260 3.30 -40.43 6.48
C LEU A 260 3.64 -39.99 7.92
N ALA A 261 4.77 -39.30 8.09
CA ALA A 261 5.21 -38.72 9.38
C ALA A 261 4.53 -37.37 9.70
N SER A 262 4.09 -36.65 8.67
CA SER A 262 3.23 -35.47 8.77
C SER A 262 2.04 -35.63 7.84
N ASN A 263 1.06 -34.73 7.92
CA ASN A 263 -0.15 -34.74 7.10
C ASN A 263 0.07 -34.52 5.59
N ASP A 264 1.30 -34.27 5.12
CA ASP A 264 1.54 -33.81 3.73
C ASP A 264 2.96 -33.90 3.15
N SER A 265 4.02 -34.01 3.97
CA SER A 265 5.38 -33.66 3.52
C SER A 265 6.32 -34.86 3.36
N PHE A 266 6.24 -35.87 4.25
CA PHE A 266 7.19 -36.99 4.27
C PHE A 266 6.48 -38.33 4.42
N ALA A 267 6.72 -39.23 3.46
CA ALA A 267 6.22 -40.59 3.46
C ALA A 267 7.35 -41.60 3.70
N LEU A 268 7.01 -42.72 4.33
CA LEU A 268 7.88 -43.85 4.56
C LEU A 268 8.18 -44.54 3.21
N LYS A 269 9.45 -44.78 2.92
CA LYS A 269 9.92 -45.46 1.70
C LYS A 269 10.78 -46.66 2.07
N SER A 270 10.77 -47.68 1.21
CA SER A 270 11.67 -48.82 1.30
C SER A 270 12.75 -48.71 0.22
N VAL A 271 14.02 -48.80 0.63
CA VAL A 271 15.17 -48.86 -0.30
C VAL A 271 16.03 -50.04 0.13
N SER A 272 16.04 -51.11 -0.68
CA SER A 272 16.77 -52.35 -0.42
C SER A 272 16.52 -52.93 0.99
N GLY A 273 15.28 -52.89 1.46
CA GLY A 273 14.86 -53.38 2.79
C GLY A 273 15.10 -52.42 3.95
N SER A 274 15.85 -51.33 3.77
CA SER A 274 15.90 -50.25 4.76
C SER A 274 14.74 -49.28 4.58
N LEU A 275 14.08 -48.97 5.70
CA LEU A 275 13.00 -48.00 5.77
C LEU A 275 13.55 -46.60 6.08
N SER A 276 13.04 -45.59 5.37
CA SER A 276 13.38 -44.18 5.63
C SER A 276 12.29 -43.23 5.13
N PHE A 277 12.13 -42.07 5.79
CA PHE A 277 11.26 -40.99 5.33
C PHE A 277 11.93 -40.15 4.23
N GLY A 278 11.12 -39.77 3.24
CA GLY A 278 11.49 -38.84 2.18
C GLY A 278 10.27 -38.13 1.60
N ALA A 279 10.50 -37.10 0.78
CA ALA A 279 9.42 -36.27 0.22
C ALA A 279 8.30 -37.11 -0.43
N PHE A 280 7.06 -36.82 -0.06
CA PHE A 280 5.88 -37.51 -0.59
C PHE A 280 5.50 -36.98 -1.99
N ALA A 281 5.09 -37.87 -2.89
CA ALA A 281 4.62 -37.54 -4.23
C ALA A 281 3.65 -38.62 -4.74
N TYR A 282 2.47 -38.21 -5.20
CA TYR A 282 1.41 -39.13 -5.64
C TYR A 282 1.79 -40.03 -6.82
N SER A 283 2.62 -39.53 -7.73
CA SER A 283 3.08 -40.27 -8.92
C SER A 283 4.04 -41.43 -8.61
N TRP A 284 4.64 -41.46 -7.41
CA TRP A 284 5.58 -42.51 -7.00
C TRP A 284 5.71 -42.59 -5.46
N VAL A 285 4.64 -43.00 -4.77
CA VAL A 285 4.68 -43.27 -3.33
C VAL A 285 4.78 -44.77 -3.05
N GLN A 286 5.64 -45.15 -2.10
CA GLN A 286 5.65 -46.50 -1.54
C GLN A 286 4.40 -46.71 -0.69
N THR A 287 3.61 -47.71 -1.04
CA THR A 287 2.48 -48.17 -0.23
C THR A 287 2.84 -49.39 0.61
N PHE A 288 2.02 -49.64 1.61
CA PHE A 288 2.12 -50.75 2.54
C PHE A 288 0.75 -51.42 2.66
N ASP A 289 0.71 -52.73 2.55
CA ASP A 289 -0.52 -53.51 2.72
C ASP A 289 -0.66 -53.87 4.20
N VAL A 290 -1.70 -53.35 4.84
CA VAL A 290 -2.04 -53.67 6.23
C VAL A 290 -3.08 -54.78 6.21
N SER A 291 -2.77 -55.89 6.87
CA SER A 291 -3.66 -57.06 6.94
C SER A 291 -3.74 -57.65 8.34
N THR A 292 -4.87 -58.28 8.65
CA THR A 292 -5.11 -58.99 9.92
C THR A 292 -4.57 -60.41 9.86
N THR A 293 -3.79 -60.82 10.87
CA THR A 293 -3.33 -62.20 11.05
C THR A 293 -4.39 -63.08 11.72
N SER A 294 -4.30 -64.40 11.55
CA SER A 294 -5.26 -65.36 12.13
C SER A 294 -5.31 -65.35 13.67
N ASP A 295 -4.30 -64.76 14.32
CA ASP A 295 -4.21 -64.56 15.77
C ASP A 295 -4.53 -63.11 16.21
N GLY A 296 -5.16 -62.31 15.35
CA GLY A 296 -5.75 -61.01 15.69
C GLY A 296 -4.80 -59.80 15.66
N TYR A 297 -3.53 -59.99 15.31
CA TYR A 297 -2.56 -58.91 15.17
C TYR A 297 -2.56 -58.32 13.74
N ARG A 298 -1.90 -57.18 13.55
CA ARG A 298 -1.69 -56.54 12.26
C ARG A 298 -0.33 -56.93 11.69
N THR A 299 -0.27 -57.20 10.39
CA THR A 299 0.97 -57.22 9.60
C THR A 299 0.98 -56.00 8.68
N ILE A 300 2.15 -55.37 8.52
CA ILE A 300 2.37 -54.25 7.61
C ILE A 300 3.38 -54.72 6.55
N ALA A 301 2.88 -55.15 5.39
CA ALA A 301 3.71 -55.60 4.27
C ALA A 301 4.13 -54.42 3.39
N ILE A 302 5.36 -54.46 2.86
CA ILE A 302 5.85 -53.47 1.91
C ILE A 302 5.31 -53.88 0.53
N HIS A 303 4.38 -53.08 0.00
CA HIS A 303 3.63 -53.43 -1.22
C HIS A 303 4.57 -53.70 -2.39
N GLY A 304 4.36 -54.83 -3.07
CA GLY A 304 5.17 -55.27 -4.21
C GLY A 304 6.59 -55.78 -3.90
N VAL A 305 7.06 -55.76 -2.64
CA VAL A 305 8.44 -56.08 -2.27
C VAL A 305 8.59 -57.46 -1.57
N GLY A 306 7.49 -58.04 -1.07
CA GLY A 306 7.52 -59.37 -0.42
C GLY A 306 8.18 -59.41 0.96
N ALA A 307 8.37 -58.24 1.57
CA ALA A 307 8.90 -58.06 2.93
C ALA A 307 7.85 -57.39 3.82
N VAL A 308 7.95 -57.60 5.14
CA VAL A 308 7.06 -57.01 6.16
C VAL A 308 7.86 -56.15 7.15
N LEU A 309 7.18 -55.22 7.83
CA LEU A 309 7.74 -54.42 8.91
C LEU A 309 8.18 -55.33 10.06
N ASP A 310 9.47 -55.28 10.37
CA ASP A 310 10.18 -56.20 11.26
C ASP A 310 11.02 -55.43 12.27
N ALA A 311 10.93 -55.79 13.55
CA ALA A 311 11.84 -55.30 14.59
C ALA A 311 13.16 -56.10 14.53
N THR A 312 14.25 -55.42 14.14
CA THR A 312 15.52 -56.07 13.78
C THR A 312 16.00 -57.06 14.86
N GLY A 313 16.11 -58.34 14.47
CA GLY A 313 16.61 -59.41 15.34
C GLY A 313 15.64 -59.85 16.44
N GLY A 314 14.38 -59.40 16.42
CA GLY A 314 13.38 -59.70 17.45
C GLY A 314 13.65 -59.03 18.81
N ASN A 315 14.46 -57.96 18.81
CA ASN A 315 14.82 -57.19 20.00
C ASN A 315 13.73 -56.15 20.32
N ASP A 316 13.44 -55.92 21.60
CA ASP A 316 12.49 -54.90 22.08
C ASP A 316 13.17 -53.69 22.74
N ALA A 317 14.51 -53.64 22.78
CA ALA A 317 15.27 -52.53 23.33
C ALA A 317 15.01 -51.21 22.58
N ASN A 318 15.04 -50.09 23.32
CA ASN A 318 14.94 -48.75 22.73
C ASN A 318 16.05 -48.52 21.71
N GLY A 319 15.69 -48.01 20.53
CA GLY A 319 16.61 -47.82 19.41
C GLY A 319 16.75 -49.05 18.50
N THR A 320 16.03 -50.15 18.74
CA THR A 320 15.98 -51.27 17.78
C THR A 320 15.38 -50.78 16.48
N LYS A 321 16.17 -50.79 15.40
CA LYS A 321 15.73 -50.34 14.07
C LYS A 321 14.52 -51.17 13.60
N LEU A 322 13.57 -50.51 12.93
CA LEU A 322 12.55 -51.19 12.13
C LEU A 322 12.99 -51.27 10.67
N GLN A 323 12.77 -52.42 10.05
CA GLN A 323 13.23 -52.75 8.70
C GLN A 323 12.16 -53.49 7.91
N GLY A 324 12.37 -53.66 6.61
CA GLY A 324 11.68 -54.66 5.81
C GLY A 324 12.42 -55.99 5.87
N TYR A 325 11.77 -57.06 6.34
CA TYR A 325 12.35 -58.40 6.36
C TYR A 325 11.39 -59.45 5.76
N SER A 326 11.90 -60.59 5.32
CA SER A 326 11.08 -61.69 4.81
C SER A 326 10.09 -62.18 5.89
N ALA A 327 8.83 -62.37 5.50
CA ALA A 327 7.79 -62.83 6.42
C ALA A 327 8.15 -64.18 7.05
N ASN A 328 8.18 -64.23 8.39
CA ASN A 328 8.56 -65.40 9.19
C ASN A 328 7.54 -65.73 10.31
N GLY A 329 6.49 -64.91 10.46
CA GLY A 329 5.37 -65.14 11.40
C GLY A 329 5.70 -64.91 12.88
N THR A 330 6.92 -64.48 13.20
CA THR A 330 7.34 -64.18 14.59
C THR A 330 6.66 -62.92 15.13
N LYS A 331 6.69 -62.76 16.46
CA LYS A 331 6.20 -61.54 17.13
C LYS A 331 6.89 -60.24 16.70
N ALA A 332 8.10 -60.34 16.15
CA ALA A 332 8.85 -59.19 15.63
C ALA A 332 8.20 -58.52 14.40
N GLN A 333 7.25 -59.21 13.77
CA GLN A 333 6.54 -58.79 12.56
C GLN A 333 5.04 -58.55 12.79
N LYS A 334 4.62 -58.58 14.07
CA LYS A 334 3.23 -58.43 14.49
C LYS A 334 3.06 -57.13 15.26
N TRP A 335 1.99 -56.42 14.94
CA TRP A 335 1.75 -55.06 15.37
C TRP A 335 0.31 -54.90 15.86
N ILE A 336 0.06 -53.89 16.69
CA ILE A 336 -1.28 -53.36 16.96
C ILE A 336 -1.28 -51.94 16.42
N ILE A 337 -2.32 -51.54 15.69
CA ILE A 337 -2.44 -50.21 15.10
C ILE A 337 -3.59 -49.52 15.80
N GLU A 338 -3.28 -48.47 16.58
CA GLU A 338 -4.23 -47.79 17.46
C GLU A 338 -4.51 -46.40 16.95
N LYS A 339 -5.78 -45.98 16.98
CA LYS A 339 -6.16 -44.63 16.60
C LYS A 339 -5.73 -43.60 17.64
N ASP A 340 -5.09 -42.54 17.16
CA ASP A 340 -4.51 -41.44 17.95
C ASP A 340 -4.93 -40.11 17.30
N GLY A 341 -6.20 -39.76 17.48
CA GLY A 341 -6.86 -38.67 16.75
C GLY A 341 -7.05 -39.00 15.26
N GLU A 342 -6.39 -38.22 14.39
CA GLU A 342 -6.31 -38.49 12.94
C GLU A 342 -5.14 -39.40 12.55
N ARG A 343 -4.27 -39.74 13.51
CA ARG A 343 -3.07 -40.56 13.30
C ARG A 343 -3.26 -41.95 13.88
N PHE A 344 -2.25 -42.79 13.65
CA PHE A 344 -2.21 -44.16 14.13
C PHE A 344 -0.85 -44.47 14.76
N ARG A 345 -0.89 -45.04 15.97
CA ARG A 345 0.26 -45.51 16.73
C ARG A 345 0.48 -46.99 16.43
N ILE A 346 1.72 -47.38 16.16
CA ILE A 346 2.06 -48.76 15.78
C ILE A 346 2.80 -49.41 16.96
N VAL A 347 2.10 -50.25 17.71
CA VAL A 347 2.57 -50.92 18.94
C VAL A 347 3.15 -52.29 18.60
N SER A 348 4.27 -52.66 19.21
CA SER A 348 4.92 -53.95 18.96
C SER A 348 4.29 -55.09 19.75
N ALA A 349 4.06 -56.24 19.10
CA ALA A 349 3.66 -57.49 19.77
C ALA A 349 4.80 -58.18 20.53
N LEU A 350 6.06 -57.71 20.39
CA LEU A 350 7.16 -58.14 21.26
C LEU A 350 6.97 -57.60 22.69
N ASN A 351 6.55 -56.33 22.81
CA ASN A 351 6.38 -55.63 24.08
C ASN A 351 5.41 -54.45 23.89
N GLY A 352 4.23 -54.52 24.52
CA GLY A 352 3.16 -53.52 24.37
C GLY A 352 3.48 -52.11 24.87
N ARG A 353 4.67 -51.90 25.47
CA ARG A 353 5.17 -50.56 25.86
C ARG A 353 6.00 -49.91 24.75
N LYS A 354 6.37 -50.68 23.72
CA LYS A 354 7.20 -50.23 22.59
C LYS A 354 6.34 -49.90 21.38
N VAL A 355 6.66 -48.79 20.74
CA VAL A 355 6.00 -48.29 19.53
C VAL A 355 7.02 -47.93 18.46
N ALA A 356 6.56 -47.89 17.21
CA ALA A 356 7.32 -47.30 16.12
C ALA A 356 7.52 -45.80 16.37
N ASP A 357 8.76 -45.34 16.24
CA ASP A 357 9.20 -43.97 16.54
C ASP A 357 10.19 -43.49 15.46
N ILE A 358 10.22 -42.16 15.22
CA ILE A 358 11.23 -41.51 14.37
C ILE A 358 12.40 -41.06 15.26
N PRO A 359 13.62 -41.60 15.09
CA PRO A 359 14.75 -41.30 15.96
C PRO A 359 15.03 -39.79 16.12
N GLY A 360 14.91 -39.30 17.35
CA GLY A 360 15.12 -37.88 17.70
C GLY A 360 14.13 -36.91 17.04
N GLY A 361 13.02 -37.41 16.49
CA GLY A 361 12.03 -36.64 15.75
C GLY A 361 12.52 -36.00 14.45
N SER A 362 13.69 -36.40 13.94
CA SER A 362 14.22 -35.82 12.71
C SER A 362 13.48 -36.37 11.50
N ILE A 363 12.64 -35.55 10.86
CA ILE A 363 12.03 -35.84 9.54
C ILE A 363 12.97 -35.50 8.37
N SER A 364 14.27 -35.36 8.63
CA SER A 364 15.27 -35.15 7.58
C SER A 364 15.33 -36.35 6.63
N SER A 365 15.49 -36.08 5.33
CA SER A 365 15.52 -37.10 4.27
C SER A 365 16.54 -38.20 4.59
N GLY A 366 16.05 -39.42 4.83
CA GLY A 366 16.88 -40.58 5.22
C GLY A 366 16.68 -41.07 6.65
N ALA A 367 15.94 -40.36 7.50
CA ALA A 367 15.60 -40.85 8.85
C ALA A 367 14.73 -42.11 8.80
N GLY A 368 15.14 -43.16 9.52
CA GLY A 368 14.43 -44.44 9.59
C GLY A 368 13.35 -44.49 10.69
N LEU A 369 12.93 -45.72 11.01
CA LEU A 369 12.07 -46.03 12.15
C LEU A 369 12.84 -46.86 13.19
N GLN A 370 12.45 -46.73 14.46
CA GLN A 370 12.94 -47.54 15.59
C GLN A 370 11.79 -47.98 16.50
N LEU A 371 12.02 -48.99 17.35
CA LEU A 371 11.22 -49.20 18.56
C LEU A 371 11.68 -48.25 19.66
N TYR A 372 10.73 -47.64 20.34
CA TYR A 372 10.98 -46.83 21.53
C TYR A 372 9.82 -46.96 22.54
N ASP A 373 10.08 -46.69 23.82
CA ASP A 373 9.00 -46.56 24.82
C ASP A 373 8.03 -45.43 24.45
N VAL A 374 6.74 -45.61 24.75
CA VAL A 374 5.75 -44.54 24.58
C VAL A 374 6.16 -43.31 25.39
N ASN A 375 6.36 -42.19 24.70
CA ASN A 375 6.80 -40.90 25.27
C ASN A 375 5.82 -39.75 24.99
N GLY A 376 4.71 -40.02 24.29
CA GLY A 376 3.64 -39.05 24.01
C GLY A 376 3.96 -38.02 22.93
N THR A 377 5.08 -38.17 22.21
CA THR A 377 5.45 -37.24 21.13
C THR A 377 4.76 -37.57 19.82
N ALA A 378 4.56 -36.54 18.99
CA ALA A 378 3.96 -36.65 17.66
C ALA A 378 4.78 -37.51 16.65
N THR A 379 5.97 -37.98 17.03
CA THR A 379 6.87 -38.82 16.21
C THR A 379 6.60 -40.32 16.37
N GLN A 380 5.68 -40.69 17.27
CA GLN A 380 5.24 -42.06 17.53
C GLN A 380 3.89 -42.42 16.87
N SER A 381 3.32 -41.50 16.09
CA SER A 381 2.00 -41.64 15.46
C SER A 381 2.01 -41.11 14.03
N PHE A 382 1.46 -41.89 13.09
CA PHE A 382 1.61 -41.73 11.64
C PHE A 382 0.25 -41.62 10.94
N TYR A 383 0.19 -40.96 9.79
CA TYR A 383 -1.01 -40.98 8.95
C TYR A 383 -0.98 -42.18 8.00
N PHE A 384 -2.12 -42.86 7.83
CA PHE A 384 -2.33 -43.90 6.84
C PHE A 384 -3.29 -43.36 5.77
N VAL A 385 -2.78 -43.09 4.56
CA VAL A 385 -3.52 -42.47 3.46
C VAL A 385 -3.70 -43.48 2.34
N ASN A 386 -4.93 -43.76 1.91
CA ASN A 386 -5.19 -44.56 0.70
C ASN A 386 -5.04 -43.65 -0.54
N PRO A 387 -3.98 -43.81 -1.37
CA PRO A 387 -3.71 -42.85 -2.44
C PRO A 387 -4.75 -42.91 -3.57
N THR A 388 -5.31 -44.10 -3.83
CA THR A 388 -6.32 -44.32 -4.87
C THR A 388 -7.65 -43.70 -4.51
N ALA A 389 -8.08 -43.81 -3.24
CA ALA A 389 -9.33 -43.20 -2.77
C ALA A 389 -9.29 -41.66 -2.91
N VAL A 390 -8.20 -41.03 -2.47
CA VAL A 390 -7.97 -39.57 -2.64
C VAL A 390 -8.01 -39.16 -4.12
N ARG A 391 -7.44 -39.98 -5.00
CA ARG A 391 -7.45 -39.71 -6.45
C ARG A 391 -8.89 -39.68 -6.98
N SER A 392 -9.68 -40.71 -6.69
CA SER A 392 -11.09 -40.80 -7.09
C SER A 392 -11.97 -39.71 -6.46
N GLU A 393 -11.69 -39.29 -5.22
CA GLU A 393 -12.38 -38.16 -4.57
C GLU A 393 -12.11 -36.84 -5.30
N LEU A 394 -10.85 -36.59 -5.69
CA LEU A 394 -10.49 -35.42 -6.50
C LEU A 394 -11.11 -35.46 -7.89
N ASP A 395 -11.08 -36.61 -8.59
CA ASP A 395 -11.62 -36.75 -9.94
C ASP A 395 -13.13 -36.52 -9.97
N LYS A 396 -13.83 -37.04 -8.96
CA LYS A 396 -15.25 -36.72 -8.75
C LYS A 396 -15.46 -35.23 -8.47
N LEU A 397 -14.64 -34.62 -7.59
CA LEU A 397 -14.77 -33.20 -7.26
C LEU A 397 -14.52 -32.30 -8.46
N ALA A 398 -13.62 -32.67 -9.36
CA ALA A 398 -13.37 -31.98 -10.63
C ALA A 398 -14.61 -32.05 -11.54
N SER A 399 -15.11 -33.25 -11.79
CA SER A 399 -16.33 -33.49 -12.58
C SER A 399 -17.55 -32.73 -12.00
N ASP A 400 -17.80 -32.82 -10.69
CA ASP A 400 -18.93 -32.18 -10.01
C ASP A 400 -18.88 -30.63 -10.08
N ASN A 401 -17.70 -30.03 -10.32
CA ASN A 401 -17.50 -28.58 -10.37
C ASN A 401 -17.17 -28.03 -11.78
N ARG A 402 -17.24 -28.86 -12.83
CA ARG A 402 -16.88 -28.47 -14.22
C ARG A 402 -17.57 -27.18 -14.71
N GLU A 403 -18.83 -26.97 -14.37
CA GLU A 403 -19.59 -25.81 -14.87
C GLU A 403 -19.36 -24.50 -14.08
N VAL A 404 -18.52 -24.52 -13.03
CA VAL A 404 -18.29 -23.38 -12.13
C VAL A 404 -17.46 -22.26 -12.80
N VAL A 405 -16.49 -22.62 -13.64
CA VAL A 405 -15.73 -21.71 -14.49
C VAL A 405 -15.68 -22.34 -15.87
N LYS A 406 -16.20 -21.68 -16.90
CA LYS A 406 -16.27 -22.24 -18.26
C LYS A 406 -14.94 -22.13 -19.00
N ASP A 407 -14.82 -22.86 -20.12
CA ASP A 407 -13.72 -22.68 -21.06
C ASP A 407 -13.75 -21.27 -21.66
N GLY A 408 -12.60 -20.60 -21.70
CA GLY A 408 -12.50 -19.22 -22.18
C GLY A 408 -11.25 -18.48 -21.72
N ASP A 409 -11.08 -17.23 -22.14
CA ASP A 409 -9.99 -16.36 -21.69
C ASP A 409 -10.48 -15.46 -20.55
N TYR A 410 -9.68 -15.33 -19.49
CA TYR A 410 -10.04 -14.62 -18.26
C TYR A 410 -8.91 -13.72 -17.73
N ALA A 411 -9.28 -12.63 -17.06
CA ALA A 411 -8.46 -12.01 -16.03
C ALA A 411 -8.89 -12.61 -14.67
N ILE A 412 -7.95 -13.18 -13.92
CA ILE A 412 -8.24 -13.85 -12.64
C ILE A 412 -7.90 -12.88 -11.52
N ALA A 413 -8.92 -12.27 -10.90
CA ALA A 413 -8.77 -11.27 -9.84
C ALA A 413 -8.77 -11.91 -8.44
N ALA A 414 -8.09 -11.29 -7.48
CA ALA A 414 -8.13 -11.69 -6.08
C ALA A 414 -9.36 -11.10 -5.34
N GLY A 415 -10.06 -11.97 -4.61
CA GLY A 415 -11.25 -11.69 -3.82
C GLY A 415 -12.56 -11.67 -4.63
N PRO A 416 -13.73 -11.73 -3.95
CA PRO A 416 -15.03 -11.40 -4.54
C PRO A 416 -15.17 -9.89 -4.78
N ASN A 417 -14.53 -9.07 -3.93
CA ASN A 417 -14.41 -7.63 -4.12
C ASN A 417 -13.32 -7.34 -5.15
N LEU A 418 -13.69 -6.68 -6.24
CA LEU A 418 -12.91 -6.53 -7.48
C LEU A 418 -11.69 -5.59 -7.31
N SER A 419 -10.67 -6.08 -6.61
CA SER A 419 -9.50 -5.34 -6.10
C SER A 419 -8.55 -4.76 -7.16
N ARG A 420 -8.83 -4.95 -8.46
CA ARG A 420 -7.91 -4.75 -9.60
C ARG A 420 -6.58 -5.50 -9.52
N MET A 421 -6.37 -6.33 -8.49
CA MET A 421 -5.20 -7.20 -8.36
C MET A 421 -5.49 -8.50 -9.11
N VAL A 422 -4.77 -8.73 -10.22
CA VAL A 422 -4.97 -9.88 -11.10
C VAL A 422 -3.73 -10.76 -11.18
N LEU A 423 -3.96 -12.03 -11.50
CA LEU A 423 -2.93 -13.05 -11.69
C LEU A 423 -2.05 -12.67 -12.90
N ASP A 424 -0.74 -12.58 -12.67
CA ASP A 424 0.25 -11.97 -13.57
C ASP A 424 1.52 -12.83 -13.61
N VAL A 425 2.12 -12.96 -14.79
CA VAL A 425 3.47 -13.55 -14.93
C VAL A 425 4.51 -12.44 -14.80
N VAL A 426 5.48 -12.59 -13.89
CA VAL A 426 6.51 -11.57 -13.61
C VAL A 426 7.18 -11.06 -14.90
N GLY A 427 7.06 -9.75 -15.13
CA GLY A 427 7.61 -9.06 -16.31
C GLY A 427 7.01 -9.49 -17.66
N GLY A 428 5.91 -10.24 -17.64
CA GLY A 428 5.37 -10.94 -18.80
C GLY A 428 6.37 -11.88 -19.46
N SER A 429 7.21 -12.55 -18.66
CA SER A 429 8.16 -13.56 -19.14
C SER A 429 7.45 -14.69 -19.90
N THR A 430 8.12 -15.31 -20.87
CA THR A 430 7.62 -16.50 -21.59
C THR A 430 8.39 -17.77 -21.23
N SER A 431 9.31 -17.71 -20.27
CA SER A 431 10.12 -18.84 -19.81
C SER A 431 9.36 -19.76 -18.84
N SER A 432 9.64 -21.06 -18.90
CA SER A 432 9.18 -22.03 -17.90
C SER A 432 9.91 -21.78 -16.56
N GLY A 433 9.20 -21.94 -15.45
CA GLY A 433 9.68 -21.57 -14.12
C GLY A 433 9.62 -20.06 -13.83
N ALA A 434 9.08 -19.24 -14.74
CA ALA A 434 8.84 -17.83 -14.44
C ALA A 434 7.72 -17.72 -13.39
N ASN A 435 7.93 -16.84 -12.41
CA ASN A 435 7.07 -16.72 -11.26
C ASN A 435 5.69 -16.14 -11.60
N VAL A 436 4.66 -16.61 -10.90
CA VAL A 436 3.30 -16.06 -10.96
C VAL A 436 3.02 -15.26 -9.69
N GLN A 437 2.47 -14.06 -9.87
CA GLN A 437 2.24 -13.07 -8.83
C GLN A 437 0.85 -12.45 -8.98
N PHE A 438 0.41 -11.68 -7.99
CA PHE A 438 -0.64 -10.68 -8.17
C PHE A 438 -0.03 -9.33 -8.53
N TYR A 439 -0.57 -8.69 -9.56
CA TYR A 439 -0.16 -7.35 -10.00
C TYR A 439 -1.39 -6.50 -10.34
N GLN A 440 -1.26 -5.17 -10.27
CA GLN A 440 -2.34 -4.27 -10.65
C GLN A 440 -2.69 -4.46 -12.14
N SER A 441 -3.99 -4.53 -12.46
CA SER A 441 -4.44 -4.80 -13.82
C SER A 441 -3.98 -3.70 -14.80
N ASN A 442 -3.36 -4.16 -15.88
CA ASN A 442 -2.76 -3.36 -16.96
C ASN A 442 -3.18 -3.85 -18.36
N ALA A 443 -4.20 -4.71 -18.44
CA ALA A 443 -4.76 -5.33 -19.64
C ALA A 443 -3.81 -6.15 -20.53
N THR A 444 -2.53 -6.33 -20.17
CA THR A 444 -1.60 -7.07 -21.03
C THR A 444 -1.92 -8.56 -21.08
N ALA A 445 -1.55 -9.23 -22.18
CA ALA A 445 -1.71 -10.68 -22.33
C ALA A 445 -0.97 -11.52 -21.26
N ALA A 446 -0.05 -10.91 -20.49
CA ALA A 446 0.59 -11.56 -19.33
C ALA A 446 -0.36 -11.73 -18.13
N GLN A 447 -1.48 -10.99 -18.13
CA GLN A 447 -2.56 -11.02 -17.13
C GLN A 447 -3.85 -11.64 -17.66
N ARG A 448 -3.76 -12.37 -18.77
CA ARG A 448 -4.88 -13.08 -19.40
C ARG A 448 -4.56 -14.57 -19.41
N TRP A 449 -5.54 -15.36 -19.01
CA TRP A 449 -5.40 -16.80 -18.76
C TRP A 449 -6.53 -17.55 -19.44
N ARG A 450 -6.18 -18.44 -20.36
CA ARG A 450 -7.08 -19.38 -21.00
C ARG A 450 -7.36 -20.55 -20.07
N VAL A 451 -8.63 -20.80 -19.81
CA VAL A 451 -9.11 -21.95 -19.06
C VAL A 451 -9.64 -22.98 -20.05
N SER A 452 -9.27 -24.24 -19.85
CA SER A 452 -9.79 -25.39 -20.59
C SER A 452 -9.90 -26.61 -19.68
N HIS A 453 -10.95 -27.41 -19.82
CA HIS A 453 -11.12 -28.68 -19.09
C HIS A 453 -10.53 -29.89 -19.81
N ASP A 454 -10.08 -30.89 -19.04
CA ASP A 454 -9.90 -32.26 -19.52
C ASP A 454 -11.19 -33.11 -19.38
N ASP A 455 -11.11 -34.40 -19.66
CA ASP A 455 -12.27 -35.32 -19.59
C ASP A 455 -12.77 -35.54 -18.15
N ASP A 456 -11.88 -35.57 -17.16
CA ASP A 456 -12.21 -35.71 -15.73
C ASP A 456 -12.76 -34.40 -15.12
N GLY A 457 -12.63 -33.26 -15.81
CA GLY A 457 -13.13 -31.96 -15.36
C GLY A 457 -12.08 -31.07 -14.67
N TYR A 458 -10.78 -31.36 -14.81
CA TYR A 458 -9.74 -30.47 -14.30
C TYR A 458 -9.50 -29.27 -15.20
N LEU A 459 -9.35 -28.11 -14.57
CA LEU A 459 -8.89 -26.89 -15.22
C LEU A 459 -7.40 -26.97 -15.51
N THR A 460 -7.06 -26.78 -16.78
CA THR A 460 -5.75 -26.30 -17.22
C THR A 460 -5.86 -24.78 -17.40
N ILE A 461 -4.97 -24.02 -16.74
CA ILE A 461 -4.99 -22.55 -16.74
C ILE A 461 -3.72 -22.04 -17.45
N ALA A 462 -3.83 -21.66 -18.72
CA ALA A 462 -2.73 -21.29 -19.60
C ALA A 462 -2.59 -19.78 -19.80
N ASN A 463 -1.41 -19.20 -19.59
CA ASN A 463 -1.16 -17.79 -19.84
C ASN A 463 -1.22 -17.47 -21.34
N VAL A 464 -2.03 -16.49 -21.73
CA VAL A 464 -2.30 -16.15 -23.14
C VAL A 464 -1.06 -15.63 -23.86
N LYS A 465 -0.14 -14.92 -23.17
CA LYS A 465 1.10 -14.42 -23.78
C LYS A 465 2.13 -15.52 -24.04
N SER A 466 2.26 -16.51 -23.17
CA SER A 466 3.36 -17.49 -23.19
C SER A 466 2.96 -18.88 -23.67
N GLY A 467 1.66 -19.20 -23.68
CA GLY A 467 1.12 -20.54 -23.90
C GLY A 467 1.47 -21.55 -22.79
N LYS A 468 1.99 -21.09 -21.65
CA LYS A 468 2.42 -21.94 -20.52
C LYS A 468 1.37 -21.99 -19.43
N VAL A 469 1.30 -23.12 -18.73
CA VAL A 469 0.24 -23.44 -17.76
C VAL A 469 0.66 -23.13 -16.33
N LEU A 470 -0.33 -22.82 -15.49
CA LEU A 470 -0.19 -22.60 -14.05
C LEU A 470 0.23 -23.91 -13.36
N ASP A 471 1.44 -23.91 -12.80
CA ASP A 471 2.19 -25.10 -12.40
C ASP A 471 2.63 -24.99 -10.93
N VAL A 472 2.35 -26.01 -10.14
CA VAL A 472 2.92 -26.17 -8.79
C VAL A 472 4.36 -26.61 -8.94
N SER A 473 5.32 -25.79 -8.50
CA SER A 473 6.74 -26.03 -8.76
C SER A 473 7.19 -27.41 -8.27
N ALA A 474 7.78 -28.19 -9.19
CA ALA A 474 8.19 -29.58 -9.00
C ALA A 474 7.09 -30.56 -8.54
N GLY A 475 5.80 -30.20 -8.64
CA GLY A 475 4.69 -31.00 -8.12
C GLY A 475 4.69 -31.16 -6.60
N SER A 476 5.38 -30.28 -5.86
CA SER A 476 5.55 -30.39 -4.41
C SER A 476 4.24 -30.17 -3.64
N THR A 477 3.95 -31.07 -2.69
CA THR A 477 2.79 -30.97 -1.79
C THR A 477 3.03 -30.04 -0.60
N SER A 478 4.26 -29.55 -0.36
CA SER A 478 4.58 -28.73 0.81
C SER A 478 3.87 -27.37 0.80
N MET A 479 3.49 -26.88 1.98
CA MET A 479 2.91 -25.53 2.12
C MET A 479 3.95 -24.46 1.79
N GLY A 480 3.53 -23.38 1.12
CA GLY A 480 4.42 -22.35 0.61
C GLY A 480 5.15 -22.74 -0.68
N THR A 481 4.84 -23.88 -1.29
CA THR A 481 5.40 -24.25 -2.61
C THR A 481 5.01 -23.17 -3.63
N ASN A 482 6.01 -22.70 -4.38
CA ASN A 482 5.80 -21.63 -5.34
C ASN A 482 4.91 -22.07 -6.52
N VAL A 483 4.03 -21.18 -6.98
CA VAL A 483 3.28 -21.40 -8.22
C VAL A 483 3.90 -20.56 -9.34
N GLN A 484 4.17 -21.22 -10.45
CA GLN A 484 4.92 -20.70 -11.60
C GLN A 484 4.12 -20.94 -12.89
N GLN A 485 4.60 -20.41 -14.02
CA GLN A 485 4.18 -20.93 -15.32
C GLN A 485 5.19 -21.99 -15.78
N TYR A 486 4.71 -23.07 -16.40
CA TYR A 486 5.59 -24.10 -16.97
C TYR A 486 5.07 -24.60 -18.33
N THR A 487 5.93 -25.26 -19.10
CA THR A 487 5.49 -25.92 -20.34
C THR A 487 4.44 -26.98 -19.98
N ALA A 488 3.34 -27.05 -20.74
CA ALA A 488 2.34 -28.08 -20.54
C ALA A 488 2.97 -29.48 -20.64
N CYS A 489 2.76 -30.28 -19.60
CA CYS A 489 3.11 -31.69 -19.55
C CYS A 489 1.89 -32.53 -19.98
N GLY A 490 2.11 -33.81 -20.32
CA GLY A 490 1.00 -34.71 -20.64
C GLY A 490 0.07 -34.97 -19.44
N ASP A 491 -1.13 -35.47 -19.73
CA ASP A 491 -2.31 -35.46 -18.85
C ASP A 491 -2.15 -36.17 -17.50
N ALA A 492 -1.10 -36.99 -17.33
CA ALA A 492 -0.73 -37.61 -16.06
C ALA A 492 -0.07 -36.64 -15.05
N ASN A 493 0.20 -35.38 -15.42
CA ASN A 493 0.84 -34.40 -14.53
C ASN A 493 -0.19 -33.57 -13.73
N TYR A 494 -0.49 -34.03 -12.51
CA TYR A 494 -1.38 -33.32 -11.57
C TYR A 494 -0.84 -31.97 -11.05
N ALA A 495 0.43 -31.62 -11.27
CA ALA A 495 0.99 -30.32 -10.87
C ALA A 495 0.40 -29.12 -11.63
N GLN A 496 -0.25 -29.38 -12.78
CA GLN A 496 -0.79 -28.38 -13.70
C GLN A 496 -2.32 -28.39 -13.76
N LYS A 497 -2.96 -29.23 -12.93
CA LYS A 497 -4.41 -29.44 -12.89
C LYS A 497 -5.03 -28.82 -11.64
N TRP A 498 -6.13 -28.10 -11.83
CA TRP A 498 -6.83 -27.34 -10.80
C TRP A 498 -8.34 -27.63 -10.79
N ILE A 499 -9.01 -27.44 -9.65
CA ILE A 499 -10.47 -27.54 -9.51
C ILE A 499 -11.00 -26.21 -8.97
N ALA A 500 -11.95 -25.57 -9.65
CA ALA A 500 -12.61 -24.37 -9.15
C ALA A 500 -13.84 -24.74 -8.31
N VAL A 501 -13.73 -24.64 -6.99
CA VAL A 501 -14.85 -24.87 -6.06
C VAL A 501 -15.50 -23.52 -5.70
N PRO A 502 -16.83 -23.35 -5.83
CA PRO A 502 -17.49 -22.06 -5.57
C PRO A 502 -17.54 -21.74 -4.07
N ASN A 503 -17.34 -20.46 -3.72
CA ASN A 503 -17.45 -19.98 -2.34
C ASN A 503 -18.86 -19.44 -1.99
N GLY A 504 -19.76 -19.35 -2.96
CA GLY A 504 -21.12 -18.80 -2.81
C GLY A 504 -21.23 -17.27 -2.86
N ASP A 505 -20.10 -16.56 -2.90
CA ASP A 505 -20.02 -15.07 -2.97
C ASP A 505 -19.63 -14.56 -4.37
N GLY A 506 -19.81 -15.38 -5.40
CA GLY A 506 -19.35 -15.12 -6.78
C GLY A 506 -17.86 -15.43 -7.02
N SER A 507 -17.06 -15.66 -5.98
CA SER A 507 -15.68 -16.12 -6.11
C SER A 507 -15.56 -17.65 -6.06
N VAL A 508 -14.44 -18.17 -6.54
CA VAL A 508 -14.05 -19.59 -6.47
C VAL A 508 -12.76 -19.76 -5.68
N ARG A 509 -12.55 -20.95 -5.13
CA ARG A 509 -11.29 -21.42 -4.57
C ARG A 509 -10.70 -22.46 -5.51
N LEU A 510 -9.46 -22.25 -5.94
CA LEU A 510 -8.75 -23.16 -6.84
C LEU A 510 -7.99 -24.21 -6.02
N LEU A 511 -8.53 -25.43 -5.93
CA LEU A 511 -7.83 -26.57 -5.34
C LEU A 511 -6.84 -27.15 -6.35
N SER A 512 -5.69 -27.64 -5.90
CA SER A 512 -4.70 -28.27 -6.77
C SER A 512 -4.84 -29.79 -6.75
N ALA A 513 -4.76 -30.42 -7.93
CA ALA A 513 -4.84 -31.87 -8.07
C ALA A 513 -3.64 -32.63 -7.45
N VAL A 514 -2.59 -31.94 -6.98
CA VAL A 514 -1.45 -32.56 -6.28
C VAL A 514 -1.83 -33.10 -4.89
N TRP A 515 -2.78 -32.47 -4.20
CA TRP A 515 -3.25 -32.89 -2.87
C TRP A 515 -4.54 -32.18 -2.47
N GLN A 516 -5.55 -32.92 -2.00
CA GLN A 516 -6.90 -32.38 -1.75
C GLN A 516 -6.99 -31.28 -0.69
N GLN A 517 -6.02 -31.20 0.22
CA GLN A 517 -5.93 -30.13 1.22
C GLN A 517 -5.08 -28.93 0.72
N ARG A 518 -4.94 -28.73 -0.59
CA ARG A 518 -4.14 -27.64 -1.17
C ARG A 518 -4.95 -26.74 -2.09
N ALA A 519 -4.80 -25.44 -1.87
CA ALA A 519 -5.38 -24.38 -2.68
C ALA A 519 -4.30 -23.42 -3.20
N LEU A 520 -4.62 -22.76 -4.32
CA LEU A 520 -3.95 -21.53 -4.74
C LEU A 520 -4.17 -20.45 -3.69
N ASP A 521 -3.11 -19.75 -3.31
CA ASP A 521 -3.10 -18.88 -2.14
C ASP A 521 -2.27 -17.61 -2.40
N VAL A 522 -2.84 -16.46 -2.03
CA VAL A 522 -2.17 -15.15 -2.02
C VAL A 522 -1.20 -15.13 -0.83
N ALA A 523 0.11 -15.16 -1.10
CA ALA A 523 1.11 -15.36 -0.06
C ALA A 523 1.01 -14.32 1.08
N GLY A 524 0.80 -14.82 2.30
CA GLY A 524 0.64 -14.00 3.51
C GLY A 524 -0.68 -13.20 3.58
N GLY A 525 -1.63 -13.42 2.67
CA GLY A 525 -2.93 -12.74 2.63
C GLY A 525 -2.89 -11.23 2.36
N SER A 526 -1.74 -10.68 1.95
CA SER A 526 -1.56 -9.24 1.72
C SER A 526 -1.54 -8.92 0.22
N LEU A 527 -2.57 -8.24 -0.27
CA LEU A 527 -2.74 -7.93 -1.69
C LEU A 527 -2.01 -6.64 -2.10
N ASN A 528 -0.79 -6.79 -2.61
CA ASN A 528 0.02 -5.73 -3.18
C ASN A 528 0.50 -6.13 -4.58
N SER A 529 0.93 -5.16 -5.40
CA SER A 529 1.66 -5.50 -6.63
C SER A 529 2.96 -6.24 -6.30
N ARG A 530 3.15 -7.39 -6.95
CA ARG A 530 4.22 -8.38 -6.73
C ARG A 530 4.04 -9.28 -5.50
N THR A 531 2.83 -9.37 -4.93
CA THR A 531 2.54 -10.45 -3.96
C THR A 531 2.65 -11.80 -4.65
N ASN A 532 3.37 -12.73 -4.04
CA ASN A 532 3.60 -14.06 -4.61
C ASN A 532 2.33 -14.92 -4.61
N VAL A 533 2.25 -15.88 -5.54
CA VAL A 533 1.23 -16.93 -5.53
C VAL A 533 1.86 -18.26 -5.14
N GLN A 534 1.25 -18.93 -4.18
CA GLN A 534 1.79 -20.15 -3.57
C GLN A 534 0.70 -21.21 -3.43
N LEU A 535 1.14 -22.42 -3.11
CA LEU A 535 0.28 -23.51 -2.67
C LEU A 535 0.19 -23.50 -1.14
N TYR A 536 -1.02 -23.48 -0.58
CA TYR A 536 -1.21 -23.46 0.88
C TYR A 536 -2.33 -24.39 1.33
N ALA A 537 -2.46 -24.59 2.65
CA ALA A 537 -3.52 -25.40 3.22
C ALA A 537 -4.89 -24.80 2.90
N SER A 538 -5.79 -25.60 2.30
CA SER A 538 -7.13 -25.15 1.92
C SER A 538 -7.95 -24.80 3.17
N ASN A 539 -8.22 -23.50 3.35
CA ASN A 539 -8.81 -22.94 4.57
C ASN A 539 -9.97 -21.95 4.29
N GLY A 540 -10.22 -21.58 3.04
CA GLY A 540 -11.37 -20.73 2.65
C GLY A 540 -11.27 -19.26 3.05
N THR A 541 -10.09 -18.84 3.52
CA THR A 541 -9.79 -17.42 3.82
C THR A 541 -9.83 -16.56 2.55
N ALA A 542 -9.89 -15.23 2.71
CA ALA A 542 -9.89 -14.29 1.59
C ALA A 542 -8.66 -14.43 0.65
N ALA A 543 -7.55 -14.96 1.15
CA ALA A 543 -6.34 -15.25 0.37
C ALA A 543 -6.52 -16.37 -0.68
N GLN A 544 -7.62 -17.14 -0.60
CA GLN A 544 -7.92 -18.30 -1.46
C GLN A 544 -9.20 -18.10 -2.28
N ARG A 545 -9.64 -16.84 -2.44
CA ARG A 545 -10.83 -16.46 -3.20
C ARG A 545 -10.43 -15.73 -4.46
N PHE A 546 -10.92 -16.18 -5.60
CA PHE A 546 -10.57 -15.64 -6.91
C PHE A 546 -11.82 -15.45 -7.77
N THR A 547 -11.86 -14.37 -8.54
CA THR A 547 -12.96 -14.03 -9.45
C THR A 547 -12.47 -14.11 -10.90
N PHE A 548 -13.17 -14.90 -11.72
CA PHE A 548 -12.83 -15.10 -13.13
C PHE A 548 -13.61 -14.09 -13.98
N ILE A 549 -12.93 -13.01 -14.40
CA ILE A 549 -13.49 -11.94 -15.22
C ILE A 549 -13.22 -12.27 -16.69
N ALA A 550 -14.26 -12.44 -17.51
CA ALA A 550 -14.10 -12.80 -18.92
C ALA A 550 -13.28 -11.74 -19.68
N ALA A 551 -12.20 -12.16 -20.34
CA ALA A 551 -11.35 -11.30 -21.16
C ALA A 551 -12.04 -10.86 -22.46
N ASN A 552 -12.97 -11.69 -22.94
CA ASN A 552 -13.88 -11.39 -24.04
C ASN A 552 -15.31 -11.38 -23.46
N PRO A 553 -15.81 -10.23 -22.97
CA PRO A 553 -17.16 -10.11 -22.44
C PRO A 553 -18.21 -10.34 -23.54
N ALA A 554 -19.47 -10.53 -23.13
CA ALA A 554 -20.58 -10.56 -24.09
C ALA A 554 -20.64 -9.25 -24.90
N SER A 555 -21.03 -9.35 -26.17
CA SER A 555 -21.20 -8.16 -27.02
C SER A 555 -22.21 -7.21 -26.38
N VAL A 556 -21.87 -5.92 -26.34
CA VAL A 556 -22.80 -4.85 -25.99
C VAL A 556 -23.64 -4.55 -27.23
N ASP A 557 -24.96 -4.48 -27.07
CA ASP A 557 -25.86 -4.13 -28.16
C ASP A 557 -25.80 -2.62 -28.48
N PRO A 558 -25.99 -2.23 -29.76
CA PRO A 558 -26.10 -0.82 -30.15
C PRO A 558 -27.37 -0.18 -29.56
N CYS A 559 -27.33 1.13 -29.33
CA CYS A 559 -28.43 1.96 -28.85
C CYS A 559 -28.96 2.90 -29.94
N ASP A 560 -30.19 3.39 -29.78
CA ASP A 560 -30.77 4.43 -30.64
C ASP A 560 -30.11 5.81 -30.45
N ASP A 561 -30.28 6.70 -31.43
CA ASP A 561 -29.83 8.10 -31.39
C ASP A 561 -30.75 9.00 -30.52
N ILE A 562 -30.79 8.69 -29.22
CA ILE A 562 -31.56 9.37 -28.16
C ILE A 562 -30.95 10.69 -27.67
N LEU A 563 -29.67 11.00 -27.98
CA LEU A 563 -28.99 12.23 -27.55
C LEU A 563 -28.77 13.26 -28.66
N LYS A 564 -29.19 13.01 -29.91
CA LYS A 564 -29.02 13.91 -31.08
C LYS A 564 -29.33 15.40 -30.86
N ASP A 565 -30.32 15.70 -30.02
CA ASP A 565 -30.80 17.06 -29.77
C ASP A 565 -29.98 17.78 -28.67
N LYS A 566 -28.97 17.12 -28.08
CA LYS A 566 -28.08 17.68 -27.06
C LYS A 566 -26.86 18.35 -27.71
N GLY A 567 -26.67 19.63 -27.42
CA GLY A 567 -25.45 20.36 -27.72
C GLY A 567 -24.28 19.97 -26.81
N TRP A 568 -23.48 20.97 -26.44
CA TRP A 568 -22.42 20.81 -25.45
C TRP A 568 -23.03 20.81 -24.05
N CYS A 569 -22.74 19.78 -23.25
CA CYS A 569 -23.34 19.56 -21.95
C CYS A 569 -22.31 19.43 -20.83
N VAL A 570 -22.64 19.95 -19.66
CA VAL A 570 -22.05 19.53 -18.39
C VAL A 570 -22.71 18.21 -18.00
N ILE A 571 -21.89 17.18 -17.76
CA ILE A 571 -22.37 15.83 -17.40
C ILE A 571 -22.10 15.62 -15.90
N SER A 572 -23.16 15.45 -15.11
CA SER A 572 -23.08 15.28 -13.66
C SER A 572 -23.67 13.93 -13.22
N PRO A 573 -23.18 13.32 -12.13
CA PRO A 573 -23.89 12.21 -11.47
C PRO A 573 -25.32 12.63 -11.12
N SER A 574 -26.30 11.77 -11.39
CA SER A 574 -27.72 12.02 -11.11
C SER A 574 -27.98 12.44 -9.66
N SER A 575 -27.22 11.86 -8.71
CA SER A 575 -27.30 12.16 -7.28
C SER A 575 -26.57 13.43 -6.83
N ASN A 576 -25.78 14.09 -7.69
CA ASN A 576 -24.99 15.27 -7.30
C ASN A 576 -24.64 16.19 -8.49
N GLY A 577 -25.51 17.16 -8.77
CA GLY A 577 -25.27 18.23 -9.76
C GLY A 577 -24.22 19.29 -9.39
N SER A 578 -23.59 19.21 -8.21
CA SER A 578 -22.51 20.14 -7.81
C SER A 578 -21.12 19.71 -8.31
N VAL A 579 -21.01 18.51 -8.88
CA VAL A 579 -19.81 17.99 -9.54
C VAL A 579 -20.13 17.55 -10.96
N ALA A 580 -19.15 17.62 -11.85
CA ALA A 580 -19.26 17.21 -13.24
C ALA A 580 -18.06 16.36 -13.67
N PHE A 581 -18.20 15.65 -14.79
CA PHE A 581 -17.05 15.10 -15.52
C PHE A 581 -16.09 16.25 -15.83
N ASP A 582 -14.81 16.06 -15.53
CA ASP A 582 -13.78 17.09 -15.63
C ASP A 582 -12.48 16.43 -16.10
N VAL A 583 -11.89 16.96 -17.18
CA VAL A 583 -10.53 16.57 -17.59
C VAL A 583 -9.53 17.23 -16.63
N ALA A 584 -8.88 16.41 -15.80
CA ALA A 584 -8.07 16.88 -14.68
C ALA A 584 -7.01 17.91 -15.13
N GLY A 585 -7.09 19.12 -14.55
CA GLY A 585 -6.19 20.24 -14.83
C GLY A 585 -6.29 20.81 -16.26
N GLY A 586 -7.35 20.49 -17.02
CA GLY A 586 -7.50 20.89 -18.42
C GLY A 586 -6.43 20.29 -19.33
N SER A 587 -5.98 19.07 -19.04
CA SER A 587 -4.97 18.37 -19.86
C SER A 587 -5.36 18.34 -21.34
N LEU A 588 -4.41 18.59 -22.23
CA LEU A 588 -4.58 18.44 -23.68
C LEU A 588 -3.97 17.14 -24.23
N LYS A 589 -3.47 16.26 -23.33
CA LYS A 589 -2.73 15.03 -23.68
C LYS A 589 -3.62 13.79 -23.57
N ASN A 590 -3.27 12.78 -24.38
CA ASN A 590 -3.74 11.40 -24.20
C ASN A 590 -3.37 10.88 -22.81
N GLY A 591 -4.26 10.12 -22.19
CA GLY A 591 -4.13 9.68 -20.80
C GLY A 591 -4.39 10.78 -19.76
N GLY A 592 -4.99 11.91 -20.16
CA GLY A 592 -5.52 12.89 -19.20
C GLY A 592 -6.65 12.25 -18.39
N ASN A 593 -6.53 12.22 -17.07
CA ASN A 593 -7.54 11.63 -16.19
C ASN A 593 -8.89 12.35 -16.30
N VAL A 594 -9.98 11.60 -16.26
CA VAL A 594 -11.33 12.18 -16.15
C VAL A 594 -11.88 11.89 -14.76
N GLN A 595 -12.32 12.95 -14.09
CA GLN A 595 -12.67 12.97 -12.68
C GLN A 595 -14.06 13.59 -12.47
N ALA A 596 -14.65 13.33 -11.31
CA ALA A 596 -15.80 14.07 -10.82
C ALA A 596 -15.28 15.27 -10.00
N TYR A 597 -15.40 16.48 -10.55
CA TYR A 597 -14.85 17.70 -9.95
C TYR A 597 -15.93 18.78 -9.80
N SER A 598 -15.77 19.68 -8.83
CA SER A 598 -16.71 20.78 -8.57
C SER A 598 -16.97 21.61 -9.83
N CYS A 599 -18.24 21.89 -10.12
CA CYS A 599 -18.64 22.67 -11.29
C CYS A 599 -17.95 24.05 -11.32
N ASN A 600 -17.16 24.31 -12.36
CA ASN A 600 -16.28 25.47 -12.50
C ASN A 600 -16.46 26.23 -13.83
N GLY A 601 -17.33 25.75 -14.72
CA GLY A 601 -17.67 26.41 -15.99
C GLY A 601 -16.57 26.39 -17.05
N THR A 602 -15.48 25.62 -16.86
CA THR A 602 -14.39 25.52 -17.83
C THR A 602 -14.69 24.52 -18.94
N LEU A 603 -14.03 24.68 -20.08
CA LEU A 603 -14.08 23.73 -21.21
C LEU A 603 -13.62 22.30 -20.85
N SER A 604 -12.90 22.14 -19.73
CA SER A 604 -12.53 20.83 -19.18
C SER A 604 -13.73 20.03 -18.69
N GLN A 605 -14.86 20.69 -18.39
CA GLN A 605 -16.10 20.08 -17.87
C GLN A 605 -17.20 19.92 -18.91
N LEU A 606 -16.94 20.36 -20.14
CA LEU A 606 -17.93 20.47 -21.18
C LEU A 606 -17.74 19.35 -22.19
N PHE A 607 -18.76 18.52 -22.36
CA PHE A 607 -18.71 17.31 -23.18
C PHE A 607 -19.86 17.27 -24.19
N LYS A 608 -19.62 16.66 -25.35
CA LYS A 608 -20.64 16.39 -26.36
C LYS A 608 -20.71 14.89 -26.64
N ALA A 609 -21.92 14.34 -26.59
CA ALA A 609 -22.21 13.01 -27.10
C ALA A 609 -22.34 13.08 -28.63
N GLU A 610 -21.56 12.29 -29.35
CA GLU A 610 -21.61 12.23 -30.81
C GLU A 610 -21.85 10.79 -31.26
N TYR A 611 -22.95 10.57 -31.99
CA TYR A 611 -23.37 9.25 -32.44
C TYR A 611 -22.47 8.71 -33.58
N ARG A 612 -22.22 7.40 -33.55
CA ARG A 612 -21.37 6.61 -34.46
C ARG A 612 -21.92 5.18 -34.51
N ASP A 613 -22.56 4.80 -35.62
CA ASP A 613 -22.90 3.41 -35.97
C ASP A 613 -23.52 2.58 -34.82
N GLY A 614 -24.46 3.16 -34.06
CA GLY A 614 -25.13 2.49 -32.93
C GLY A 614 -24.55 2.78 -31.54
N TYR A 615 -23.53 3.63 -31.43
CA TYR A 615 -22.85 3.97 -30.18
C TYR A 615 -22.54 5.47 -30.12
N TYR A 616 -22.10 5.97 -28.97
CA TYR A 616 -21.62 7.35 -28.80
C TYR A 616 -20.14 7.39 -28.46
N VAL A 617 -19.47 8.42 -28.96
CA VAL A 617 -18.23 8.96 -28.36
C VAL A 617 -18.57 10.19 -27.53
N LEU A 618 -17.91 10.36 -26.38
CA LEU A 618 -18.10 11.52 -25.49
C LEU A 618 -16.88 12.46 -25.60
N ARG A 619 -16.98 13.52 -26.41
CA ARG A 619 -15.88 14.45 -26.71
C ARG A 619 -15.80 15.58 -25.68
N ASN A 620 -14.61 15.89 -25.17
CA ASN A 620 -14.35 17.07 -24.35
C ASN A 620 -14.08 18.33 -25.20
N ALA A 621 -14.65 19.47 -24.80
CA ALA A 621 -14.55 20.75 -25.51
C ALA A 621 -13.15 21.41 -25.46
N GLY A 622 -12.42 21.25 -24.34
CA GLY A 622 -11.10 21.88 -24.16
C GLY A 622 -9.99 21.18 -24.95
N SER A 623 -9.98 19.84 -24.91
CA SER A 623 -8.95 19.01 -25.53
C SER A 623 -9.30 18.54 -26.95
N GLY A 624 -10.59 18.43 -27.29
CA GLY A 624 -11.09 17.82 -28.52
C GLY A 624 -11.09 16.28 -28.53
N LYS A 625 -10.59 15.67 -27.43
CA LYS A 625 -10.42 14.22 -27.23
C LYS A 625 -11.69 13.58 -26.69
N VAL A 626 -11.80 12.27 -26.83
CA VAL A 626 -12.97 11.49 -26.40
C VAL A 626 -12.67 10.71 -25.12
N LEU A 627 -13.72 10.36 -24.35
CA LEU A 627 -13.59 9.42 -23.23
C LEU A 627 -13.12 8.04 -23.73
N ASP A 628 -12.19 7.46 -22.98
CA ASP A 628 -11.47 6.23 -23.30
C ASP A 628 -11.38 5.40 -22.01
N VAL A 629 -11.91 4.17 -22.03
CA VAL A 629 -11.70 3.19 -20.96
C VAL A 629 -10.28 2.67 -21.10
N ALA A 630 -9.42 2.94 -20.11
CA ALA A 630 -7.98 2.78 -20.26
C ALA A 630 -7.58 1.36 -20.71
N ALA A 631 -6.91 1.29 -21.86
CA ALA A 631 -6.45 0.06 -22.52
C ALA A 631 -7.55 -0.99 -22.81
N GLY A 632 -8.83 -0.62 -22.77
CA GLY A 632 -9.94 -1.58 -22.89
C GLY A 632 -9.94 -2.63 -21.78
N ASP A 633 -9.50 -2.28 -20.56
CA ASP A 633 -9.35 -3.25 -19.49
C ASP A 633 -10.71 -3.66 -18.88
N VAL A 634 -11.13 -4.90 -19.16
CA VAL A 634 -12.37 -5.55 -18.68
C VAL A 634 -12.49 -5.70 -17.16
N VAL A 635 -11.41 -5.45 -16.41
CA VAL A 635 -11.42 -5.55 -14.95
C VAL A 635 -12.17 -4.34 -14.38
N PRO A 636 -13.19 -4.49 -13.52
CA PRO A 636 -13.92 -3.36 -12.96
C PRO A 636 -13.03 -2.36 -12.20
N GLY A 637 -13.48 -1.10 -12.13
CA GLY A 637 -12.71 0.02 -11.60
C GLY A 637 -11.62 0.54 -12.56
N THR A 638 -11.65 0.18 -13.85
CA THR A 638 -10.68 0.68 -14.84
C THR A 638 -10.82 2.18 -14.98
N ASN A 639 -9.70 2.91 -14.99
CA ASN A 639 -9.73 4.36 -15.09
C ASN A 639 -10.33 4.83 -16.42
N VAL A 640 -11.20 5.84 -16.39
CA VAL A 640 -11.64 6.53 -17.61
C VAL A 640 -10.76 7.76 -17.79
N GLN A 641 -10.16 7.85 -18.96
CA GLN A 641 -9.24 8.90 -19.37
C GLN A 641 -9.78 9.57 -20.64
N GLN A 642 -9.10 10.59 -21.14
CA GLN A 642 -9.29 11.07 -22.50
C GLN A 642 -8.22 10.52 -23.44
N TRP A 643 -8.59 10.32 -24.70
CA TRP A 643 -7.67 9.94 -25.77
C TRP A 643 -8.11 10.53 -27.12
N ASP A 644 -7.19 10.62 -28.08
CA ASP A 644 -7.54 10.91 -29.47
C ASP A 644 -8.52 9.85 -30.00
N GLU A 645 -9.54 10.31 -30.73
CA GLU A 645 -10.57 9.44 -31.30
C GLU A 645 -9.96 8.45 -32.30
N SER A 646 -10.26 7.17 -32.12
CA SER A 646 -9.80 6.09 -32.99
C SER A 646 -10.89 5.02 -33.09
N PRO A 647 -10.87 4.11 -34.09
CA PRO A 647 -11.93 3.12 -34.31
C PRO A 647 -11.83 1.93 -33.33
N ASN A 648 -11.68 2.21 -32.03
CA ASN A 648 -11.57 1.23 -30.97
C ASN A 648 -12.89 1.13 -30.18
N ASP A 649 -13.15 -0.04 -29.60
CA ASP A 649 -14.39 -0.26 -28.85
C ASP A 649 -14.32 0.28 -27.40
N ASN A 650 -13.14 0.66 -26.92
CA ASN A 650 -12.96 1.24 -25.58
C ASN A 650 -13.26 2.76 -25.51
N GLN A 651 -13.60 3.39 -26.64
CA GLN A 651 -14.11 4.78 -26.74
C GLN A 651 -15.61 4.86 -27.12
N LEU A 652 -16.24 3.72 -27.45
CA LEU A 652 -17.63 3.63 -27.85
C LEU A 652 -18.53 3.22 -26.68
N PHE A 653 -19.66 3.92 -26.52
CA PHE A 653 -20.61 3.69 -25.43
C PHE A 653 -22.02 3.48 -25.97
N SER A 654 -22.66 2.38 -25.59
CA SER A 654 -24.10 2.18 -25.73
C SER A 654 -24.82 2.89 -24.58
N VAL A 655 -25.95 3.56 -24.86
CA VAL A 655 -26.59 4.49 -23.93
C VAL A 655 -28.05 4.11 -23.69
N THR A 656 -28.44 4.08 -22.43
CA THR A 656 -29.83 3.83 -21.99
C THR A 656 -30.35 5.06 -21.26
N ALA A 657 -31.55 5.52 -21.63
CA ALA A 657 -32.29 6.50 -20.83
C ALA A 657 -33.02 5.78 -19.68
N ASN A 658 -32.90 6.31 -18.47
CA ASN A 658 -33.51 5.78 -17.26
C ASN A 658 -34.85 6.47 -16.97
N GLU A 659 -35.72 5.85 -16.17
CA GLU A 659 -37.06 6.37 -15.84
C GLU A 659 -37.04 7.72 -15.09
N ASP A 660 -35.95 8.03 -14.39
CA ASP A 660 -35.72 9.28 -13.68
C ASP A 660 -35.22 10.44 -14.57
N GLY A 661 -35.05 10.20 -15.87
CA GLY A 661 -34.51 11.16 -16.85
C GLY A 661 -32.98 11.26 -16.88
N SER A 662 -32.26 10.41 -16.13
CA SER A 662 -30.81 10.24 -16.24
C SER A 662 -30.45 9.25 -17.35
N TYR A 663 -29.15 9.11 -17.63
CA TYR A 663 -28.60 8.23 -18.67
C TYR A 663 -27.51 7.34 -18.10
N SER A 664 -27.48 6.09 -18.56
CA SER A 664 -26.45 5.09 -18.23
C SER A 664 -25.65 4.73 -19.49
N PHE A 665 -24.35 4.50 -19.34
CA PHE A 665 -23.42 4.27 -20.46
C PHE A 665 -22.68 2.95 -20.26
N ILE A 666 -22.79 2.02 -21.21
CA ILE A 666 -22.04 0.76 -21.22
C ILE A 666 -20.96 0.84 -22.30
N ASN A 667 -19.69 0.67 -21.94
CA ASN A 667 -18.60 0.67 -22.90
C ASN A 667 -18.61 -0.61 -23.75
N LYS A 668 -18.62 -0.45 -25.07
CA LYS A 668 -18.70 -1.54 -26.06
C LYS A 668 -17.59 -2.59 -25.89
N GLY A 669 -16.35 -2.16 -25.71
CA GLY A 669 -15.19 -3.05 -25.66
C GLY A 669 -15.01 -3.82 -24.35
N THR A 670 -15.62 -3.37 -23.25
CA THR A 670 -15.44 -3.97 -21.92
C THR A 670 -16.72 -4.51 -21.28
N GLY A 671 -17.90 -4.14 -21.77
CA GLY A 671 -19.18 -4.45 -21.13
C GLY A 671 -19.41 -3.75 -19.78
N LEU A 672 -18.51 -2.86 -19.37
CA LEU A 672 -18.56 -2.15 -18.10
C LEU A 672 -19.29 -0.81 -18.23
N MET A 673 -19.96 -0.39 -17.16
CA MET A 673 -20.65 0.90 -17.11
C MET A 673 -19.68 2.04 -16.78
N LEU A 674 -19.87 3.23 -17.34
CA LEU A 674 -19.28 4.44 -16.77
C LEU A 674 -19.85 4.66 -15.37
N ALA A 675 -18.96 4.94 -14.42
CA ALA A 675 -19.29 5.05 -13.01
C ALA A 675 -18.40 6.08 -12.31
N VAL A 676 -18.94 6.90 -11.41
CA VAL A 676 -18.12 7.69 -10.50
C VAL A 676 -17.82 6.90 -9.23
N SER A 677 -16.53 6.77 -8.93
CA SER A 677 -16.01 6.07 -7.75
C SER A 677 -14.99 6.96 -7.04
N GLY A 678 -15.32 7.43 -5.83
CA GLY A 678 -14.57 8.49 -5.16
C GLY A 678 -14.60 9.78 -5.98
N SER A 679 -13.42 10.30 -6.35
CA SER A 679 -13.29 11.48 -7.21
C SER A 679 -13.05 11.16 -8.69
N ASN A 680 -12.95 9.88 -9.09
CA ASN A 680 -12.58 9.50 -10.46
C ASN A 680 -13.78 8.96 -11.25
N LEU A 681 -13.74 9.15 -12.58
CA LEU A 681 -14.58 8.41 -13.51
C LEU A 681 -13.89 7.08 -13.83
N VAL A 682 -14.62 5.97 -13.69
CA VAL A 682 -14.13 4.60 -13.92
C VAL A 682 -15.13 3.81 -14.74
N ALA A 683 -14.68 2.70 -15.32
CA ALA A 683 -15.53 1.66 -15.89
C ALA A 683 -15.71 0.55 -14.85
N ALA A 684 -16.95 0.25 -14.45
CA ALA A 684 -17.27 -0.69 -13.38
C ALA A 684 -18.57 -1.47 -13.63
N THR A 685 -18.80 -2.52 -12.84
CA THR A 685 -20.11 -3.16 -12.70
C THR A 685 -21.02 -2.31 -11.82
N PRO A 686 -22.35 -2.25 -12.07
CA PRO A 686 -23.28 -1.52 -11.21
C PRO A 686 -23.34 -2.11 -9.79
N GLY A 687 -23.58 -1.26 -8.80
CA GLY A 687 -23.72 -1.63 -7.39
C GLY A 687 -23.81 -0.41 -6.47
N ASP A 688 -24.24 -0.61 -5.22
CA ASP A 688 -24.73 0.44 -4.29
C ASP A 688 -23.73 1.56 -3.96
N SER A 689 -22.43 1.35 -4.19
CA SER A 689 -21.35 2.29 -3.87
C SER A 689 -20.77 3.06 -5.07
N VAL A 690 -21.31 2.85 -6.27
CA VAL A 690 -20.84 3.50 -7.51
C VAL A 690 -21.99 4.17 -8.26
N GLN A 691 -21.82 5.45 -8.62
CA GLN A 691 -22.86 6.20 -9.33
C GLN A 691 -22.74 5.97 -10.84
N THR A 692 -23.65 5.18 -11.42
CA THR A 692 -23.64 4.76 -12.84
C THR A 692 -24.65 5.50 -13.73
N SER A 693 -25.39 6.48 -13.18
CA SER A 693 -26.35 7.28 -13.95
C SER A 693 -26.05 8.78 -13.89
N PHE A 694 -26.26 9.46 -15.01
CA PHE A 694 -25.78 10.82 -15.25
C PHE A 694 -26.85 11.72 -15.86
N VAL A 695 -26.84 13.00 -15.51
CA VAL A 695 -27.72 14.03 -16.07
C VAL A 695 -26.93 14.98 -16.97
N PHE A 696 -27.58 15.44 -18.05
CA PHE A 696 -26.98 16.30 -19.08
C PHE A 696 -27.59 17.70 -19.00
N ALA A 697 -26.79 18.66 -18.50
CA ALA A 697 -27.14 20.08 -18.48
C ALA A 697 -26.52 20.78 -19.69
N GLU A 698 -27.33 21.23 -20.64
CA GLU A 698 -26.84 21.88 -21.86
C GLU A 698 -26.35 23.32 -21.60
N GLN A 699 -25.18 23.65 -22.14
CA GLN A 699 -24.47 24.89 -21.92
C GLN A 699 -24.60 25.80 -23.15
N GLU A 700 -25.48 26.80 -23.09
CA GLU A 700 -25.64 27.80 -24.17
C GLU A 700 -24.53 28.86 -24.19
N ASP A 701 -23.79 29.00 -23.09
CA ASP A 701 -22.65 29.92 -22.93
C ASP A 701 -21.35 29.13 -22.81
N LEU A 702 -20.78 28.76 -23.95
CA LEU A 702 -19.64 27.83 -24.04
C LEU A 702 -18.35 28.37 -23.38
N LEU A 703 -18.21 29.69 -23.27
CA LEU A 703 -17.04 30.36 -22.71
C LEU A 703 -17.45 31.27 -21.53
N SER A 704 -16.69 31.18 -20.43
CA SER A 704 -16.81 32.07 -19.28
C SER A 704 -16.25 33.47 -19.60
N GLU A 705 -16.79 34.52 -18.98
CA GLU A 705 -16.18 35.86 -19.04
C GLU A 705 -14.87 35.92 -18.26
N GLY A 706 -13.92 36.74 -18.71
CA GLY A 706 -12.64 36.90 -18.02
C GLY A 706 -11.50 37.41 -18.90
N LEU A 707 -10.31 37.49 -18.31
CA LEU A 707 -9.09 37.87 -19.02
C LEU A 707 -8.40 36.62 -19.60
N TYR A 708 -8.12 36.67 -20.90
CA TYR A 708 -7.49 35.57 -21.63
C TYR A 708 -6.33 36.02 -22.52
N GLU A 709 -5.32 35.16 -22.62
CA GLU A 709 -4.46 35.04 -23.79
C GLU A 709 -5.16 34.13 -24.81
N ILE A 710 -5.24 34.55 -26.07
CA ILE A 710 -5.86 33.77 -27.16
C ILE A 710 -4.73 33.26 -28.05
N TYR A 711 -4.67 31.95 -28.30
CA TYR A 711 -3.61 31.33 -29.10
C TYR A 711 -4.16 30.32 -30.12
N PRO A 712 -3.51 30.13 -31.28
CA PRO A 712 -3.89 29.09 -32.22
C PRO A 712 -3.79 27.69 -31.60
N SER A 713 -4.80 26.85 -31.82
CA SER A 713 -4.88 25.48 -31.31
C SER A 713 -3.65 24.63 -31.67
N ALA A 714 -3.06 24.88 -32.83
CA ALA A 714 -1.88 24.18 -33.33
C ALA A 714 -0.54 24.69 -32.76
N ASN A 715 -0.50 25.89 -32.16
CA ASN A 715 0.74 26.46 -31.62
C ASN A 715 0.47 27.45 -30.47
N SER A 716 0.84 27.04 -29.25
CA SER A 716 0.64 27.82 -28.02
C SER A 716 1.81 28.75 -27.63
N SER A 717 2.86 28.83 -28.46
CA SER A 717 3.99 29.75 -28.29
C SER A 717 3.69 31.17 -28.80
N TYR A 718 2.69 31.30 -29.68
CA TYR A 718 2.25 32.58 -30.24
C TYR A 718 0.82 32.88 -29.81
N VAL A 719 0.54 34.15 -29.53
CA VAL A 719 -0.75 34.66 -29.03
C VAL A 719 -1.23 35.83 -29.90
N LEU A 720 -2.53 36.12 -29.88
CA LEU A 720 -3.10 37.34 -30.46
C LEU A 720 -2.54 38.57 -29.75
N ASP A 721 -1.93 39.45 -30.54
CA ASP A 721 -1.14 40.60 -30.12
C ASP A 721 -1.60 41.84 -30.89
N VAL A 722 -1.84 42.95 -30.18
CA VAL A 722 -2.08 44.26 -30.80
C VAL A 722 -0.74 44.85 -31.22
N ALA A 723 -0.54 45.03 -32.53
CA ALA A 723 0.75 45.37 -33.11
C ALA A 723 1.36 46.64 -32.47
N GLY A 724 2.57 46.50 -31.93
CA GLY A 724 3.31 47.58 -31.27
C GLY A 724 2.68 48.08 -29.96
N ALA A 725 1.74 47.35 -29.37
CA ALA A 725 0.89 47.79 -28.26
C ALA A 725 0.18 49.12 -28.55
N SER A 726 -0.20 49.37 -29.81
CA SER A 726 -0.91 50.59 -30.20
C SER A 726 -2.26 50.69 -29.48
N VAL A 727 -2.65 51.93 -29.20
CA VAL A 727 -3.94 52.27 -28.60
C VAL A 727 -4.90 52.93 -29.57
N ASP A 728 -4.49 53.08 -30.83
CA ASP A 728 -5.27 53.75 -31.86
C ASP A 728 -6.40 52.83 -32.37
N SER A 729 -7.55 53.42 -32.69
CA SER A 729 -8.61 52.69 -33.39
C SER A 729 -8.12 52.36 -34.80
N GLY A 730 -8.22 51.09 -35.19
CA GLY A 730 -7.64 50.54 -36.42
C GLY A 730 -6.29 49.84 -36.23
N ALA A 731 -5.73 49.77 -35.01
CA ALA A 731 -4.48 49.05 -34.76
C ALA A 731 -4.57 47.57 -35.15
N ASN A 732 -3.59 47.09 -35.94
CA ASN A 732 -3.59 45.74 -36.50
C ASN A 732 -3.46 44.66 -35.43
N VAL A 733 -4.12 43.50 -35.64
CA VAL A 733 -3.93 42.32 -34.79
C VAL A 733 -3.09 41.27 -35.54
N GLN A 734 -2.12 40.72 -34.82
CA GLN A 734 -1.13 39.78 -35.33
C GLN A 734 -0.94 38.62 -34.35
N LEU A 735 -0.23 37.58 -34.78
CA LEU A 735 0.41 36.67 -33.85
C LEU A 735 1.75 37.26 -33.41
N TYR A 736 2.06 37.13 -32.12
CA TYR A 736 3.38 37.45 -31.58
C TYR A 736 3.79 36.42 -30.53
N ALA A 737 5.11 36.20 -30.37
CA ALA A 737 5.64 35.32 -29.34
C ALA A 737 5.17 35.81 -27.96
N ASN A 738 4.70 34.88 -27.12
CA ASN A 738 4.13 35.25 -25.83
C ASN A 738 5.18 35.95 -24.95
N ASN A 739 4.87 37.19 -24.55
CA ASN A 739 5.72 38.07 -23.75
C ASN A 739 5.00 38.61 -22.50
N GLY A 740 3.78 38.16 -22.23
CA GLY A 740 2.98 38.54 -21.05
C GLY A 740 2.48 40.00 -21.03
N SER A 741 2.74 40.80 -22.07
CA SER A 741 2.36 42.22 -22.10
C SER A 741 0.85 42.44 -22.24
N PHE A 742 0.39 43.65 -21.91
CA PHE A 742 -1.02 44.06 -22.10
C PHE A 742 -1.49 44.06 -23.56
N ALA A 743 -0.59 43.97 -24.56
CA ALA A 743 -0.96 43.82 -25.96
C ALA A 743 -1.53 42.43 -26.29
N GLN A 744 -1.27 41.45 -25.41
CA GLN A 744 -1.59 40.04 -25.60
C GLN A 744 -2.75 39.54 -24.72
N LYS A 745 -3.36 40.45 -23.96
CA LYS A 745 -4.41 40.16 -22.97
C LYS A 745 -5.72 40.79 -23.41
N TRP A 746 -6.75 39.97 -23.41
CA TRP A 746 -8.07 40.29 -23.92
C TRP A 746 -9.13 40.00 -22.86
N LEU A 747 -9.95 40.99 -22.52
CA LEU A 747 -11.14 40.78 -21.71
C LEU A 747 -12.26 40.25 -22.61
N LEU A 748 -12.59 38.97 -22.42
CA LEU A 748 -13.73 38.31 -23.05
C LEU A 748 -15.00 38.67 -22.27
N LYS A 749 -16.00 39.24 -22.97
CA LYS A 749 -17.31 39.54 -22.40
C LYS A 749 -18.44 39.04 -23.32
N LYS A 750 -19.46 38.40 -22.76
CA LYS A 750 -20.65 37.95 -23.48
C LYS A 750 -21.46 39.15 -23.97
N VAL A 751 -22.13 38.98 -25.11
CA VAL A 751 -23.12 39.93 -25.62
C VAL A 751 -24.51 39.54 -25.10
N ASP A 752 -25.13 40.43 -24.32
CA ASP A 752 -26.44 40.20 -23.72
C ASP A 752 -27.52 39.87 -24.76
N GLY A 753 -28.43 38.94 -24.42
CA GLY A 753 -29.53 38.53 -25.29
C GLY A 753 -29.13 37.66 -26.50
N THR A 754 -27.86 37.24 -26.61
CA THR A 754 -27.36 36.38 -27.70
C THR A 754 -26.79 35.06 -27.17
N LYS A 755 -26.79 34.02 -28.00
CA LYS A 755 -26.12 32.74 -27.70
C LYS A 755 -24.68 32.77 -28.20
N ASN A 756 -23.74 32.30 -27.38
CA ASN A 756 -22.32 32.12 -27.74
C ASN A 756 -21.63 33.29 -28.44
N THR A 757 -22.12 34.53 -28.28
CA THR A 757 -21.54 35.69 -28.95
C THR A 757 -20.82 36.56 -27.93
N TYR A 758 -19.60 36.94 -28.26
CA TYR A 758 -18.66 37.60 -27.35
C TYR A 758 -17.99 38.81 -27.99
N THR A 759 -17.47 39.69 -27.15
CA THR A 759 -16.54 40.77 -27.51
C THR A 759 -15.19 40.52 -26.84
N PHE A 760 -14.10 40.96 -27.49
CA PHE A 760 -12.76 40.89 -26.93
C PHE A 760 -12.19 42.30 -26.78
N GLU A 761 -12.08 42.82 -25.56
CA GLU A 761 -11.54 44.14 -25.27
C GLU A 761 -10.03 44.06 -24.97
N SER A 762 -9.20 44.83 -25.68
CA SER A 762 -7.74 44.83 -25.48
C SER A 762 -7.34 45.58 -24.21
N VAL A 763 -6.57 44.94 -23.33
CA VAL A 763 -6.09 45.53 -22.06
C VAL A 763 -5.17 46.74 -22.27
N SER A 764 -4.53 46.87 -23.44
CA SER A 764 -3.66 48.02 -23.77
C SER A 764 -4.43 49.32 -24.02
N SER A 765 -5.67 49.23 -24.53
CA SER A 765 -6.34 50.34 -25.21
C SER A 765 -7.82 50.49 -24.92
N THR A 766 -8.49 49.45 -24.42
CA THR A 766 -9.96 49.31 -24.34
C THR A 766 -10.67 49.17 -25.70
N ASN A 767 -9.93 49.16 -26.81
CA ASN A 767 -10.52 48.89 -28.13
C ASN A 767 -10.91 47.41 -28.26
N ARG A 768 -12.01 47.13 -28.97
CA ARG A 768 -12.52 45.77 -29.19
C ARG A 768 -11.98 45.15 -30.48
N LEU A 769 -11.72 43.84 -30.49
CA LEU A 769 -11.36 43.06 -31.67
C LEU A 769 -12.49 43.15 -32.73
N ALA A 770 -12.13 43.60 -33.93
CA ALA A 770 -13.09 44.00 -34.95
C ALA A 770 -12.69 43.53 -36.35
N VAL A 771 -13.70 43.20 -37.16
CA VAL A 771 -13.57 42.98 -38.60
C VAL A 771 -13.41 44.32 -39.31
N SER A 772 -12.44 44.41 -40.24
CA SER A 772 -12.19 45.60 -41.05
C SER A 772 -11.82 45.20 -42.48
N GLY A 773 -12.82 45.17 -43.36
CA GLY A 773 -12.67 44.57 -44.70
C GLY A 773 -12.32 43.09 -44.59
N THR A 774 -11.21 42.67 -45.18
CA THR A 774 -10.67 41.31 -45.05
C THR A 774 -9.75 41.13 -43.83
N ASN A 775 -9.48 42.19 -43.07
CA ASN A 775 -8.50 42.18 -41.98
C ASN A 775 -9.17 42.17 -40.59
N VAL A 776 -8.38 41.93 -39.53
CA VAL A 776 -8.81 42.09 -38.14
C VAL A 776 -7.92 43.10 -37.42
N CYS A 777 -8.55 44.04 -36.73
CA CYS A 777 -7.90 45.13 -35.99
C CYS A 777 -8.61 45.38 -34.66
N THR A 778 -8.11 46.28 -33.83
CA THR A 778 -8.86 46.79 -32.66
C THR A 778 -9.53 48.10 -33.00
N MET A 779 -10.84 48.23 -32.75
CA MET A 779 -11.63 49.44 -32.99
C MET A 779 -12.20 50.01 -31.69
N ALA A 780 -12.42 51.32 -31.64
CA ALA A 780 -13.08 51.97 -30.50
C ALA A 780 -14.42 51.27 -30.18
N PRO A 781 -14.75 51.03 -28.89
CA PRO A 781 -15.94 50.24 -28.52
C PRO A 781 -17.24 50.79 -29.10
N ALA A 782 -17.93 49.94 -29.85
CA ALA A 782 -19.27 50.18 -30.37
C ALA A 782 -20.07 48.87 -30.34
N ASP A 783 -21.37 48.96 -30.12
CA ASP A 783 -22.24 47.79 -30.04
C ASP A 783 -22.75 47.40 -31.43
N VAL A 784 -21.79 46.98 -32.27
CA VAL A 784 -21.98 46.62 -33.68
C VAL A 784 -21.47 45.21 -33.94
N LYS A 785 -22.11 44.51 -34.89
CA LYS A 785 -21.78 43.11 -35.25
C LYS A 785 -20.32 42.89 -35.64
N ALA A 786 -19.69 43.86 -36.29
CA ALA A 786 -18.28 43.80 -36.66
C ALA A 786 -17.31 43.67 -35.46
N GLN A 787 -17.74 43.94 -34.23
CA GLN A 787 -16.95 43.75 -32.98
C GLN A 787 -17.39 42.51 -32.17
N GLN A 788 -18.29 41.69 -32.72
CA GLN A 788 -18.94 40.57 -32.06
C GLN A 788 -18.59 39.24 -32.74
N TRP A 789 -18.29 38.23 -31.93
CA TRP A 789 -17.73 36.97 -32.39
C TRP A 789 -18.51 35.78 -31.81
N VAL A 790 -19.08 34.95 -32.67
CA VAL A 790 -19.80 33.73 -32.29
C VAL A 790 -18.79 32.59 -32.12
N ALA A 791 -18.72 32.03 -30.91
CA ALA A 791 -17.89 30.87 -30.61
C ALA A 791 -18.58 29.58 -31.09
N ARG A 792 -17.85 28.76 -31.86
CA ARG A 792 -18.22 27.37 -32.18
C ARG A 792 -17.07 26.46 -31.74
N ILE A 793 -17.36 25.26 -31.23
CA ILE A 793 -16.33 24.32 -30.75
C ILE A 793 -16.44 23.02 -31.53
N ASP A 794 -15.30 22.51 -31.99
CA ASP A 794 -15.14 21.18 -32.58
C ASP A 794 -13.88 20.48 -32.01
N SER A 795 -13.53 19.32 -32.58
CA SER A 795 -12.37 18.52 -32.15
C SER A 795 -11.00 19.22 -32.28
N ASN A 796 -10.91 20.33 -33.02
CA ASN A 796 -9.68 21.08 -33.20
C ASN A 796 -9.60 22.34 -32.31
N GLY A 797 -10.70 22.75 -31.67
CA GLY A 797 -10.76 23.85 -30.71
C GLY A 797 -11.89 24.84 -31.00
N ILE A 798 -11.69 26.10 -30.61
CA ILE A 798 -12.69 27.16 -30.76
C ILE A 798 -12.51 27.87 -32.10
N GLU A 799 -13.56 27.91 -32.91
CA GLU A 799 -13.73 28.80 -34.06
C GLU A 799 -14.41 30.09 -33.59
N PHE A 800 -13.84 31.24 -33.92
CA PHE A 800 -14.46 32.55 -33.68
C PHE A 800 -14.99 33.11 -34.98
N VAL A 801 -16.30 33.00 -35.17
CA VAL A 801 -17.02 33.40 -36.39
C VAL A 801 -17.50 34.83 -36.27
N SER A 802 -17.41 35.63 -37.33
CA SER A 802 -17.95 37.00 -37.31
C SER A 802 -19.48 36.98 -37.14
N ALA A 803 -20.01 37.82 -36.24
CA ALA A 803 -21.46 38.04 -36.14
C ALA A 803 -22.02 38.91 -37.30
N ASP A 804 -21.13 39.59 -38.04
CA ASP A 804 -21.46 40.42 -39.20
C ASP A 804 -21.66 39.57 -40.46
N ASP A 805 -20.79 38.57 -40.67
CA ASP A 805 -20.91 37.56 -41.72
C ASP A 805 -20.52 36.18 -41.16
N GLN A 806 -21.51 35.29 -41.00
CA GLN A 806 -21.29 33.96 -40.44
C GLN A 806 -20.57 32.97 -41.38
N GLY A 807 -20.28 33.38 -42.62
CA GLY A 807 -19.37 32.69 -43.52
C GLY A 807 -17.89 32.98 -43.26
N LEU A 808 -17.56 33.98 -42.42
CA LEU A 808 -16.20 34.41 -42.12
C LEU A 808 -15.79 34.07 -40.68
N SER A 809 -14.58 33.51 -40.52
CA SER A 809 -13.95 33.22 -39.23
C SER A 809 -12.64 33.98 -39.06
N LEU A 810 -12.29 34.23 -37.80
CA LEU A 810 -10.96 34.64 -37.37
C LEU A 810 -9.92 33.64 -37.89
N ASP A 811 -8.88 34.14 -38.56
CA ASP A 811 -7.96 33.32 -39.34
C ASP A 811 -6.51 33.80 -39.18
N VAL A 812 -5.59 32.88 -38.92
CA VAL A 812 -4.15 33.14 -39.00
C VAL A 812 -3.75 33.07 -40.47
N LYS A 813 -3.37 34.22 -41.05
CA LYS A 813 -3.18 34.36 -42.51
C LYS A 813 -2.22 33.30 -43.08
N GLY A 814 -2.78 32.40 -43.88
CA GLY A 814 -2.04 31.31 -44.53
C GLY A 814 -1.52 30.22 -43.59
N GLY A 815 -2.03 30.13 -42.36
CA GLY A 815 -1.58 29.18 -41.35
C GLY A 815 -0.16 29.43 -40.83
N ASN A 816 0.38 30.63 -41.00
CA ASN A 816 1.74 30.96 -40.58
C ASN A 816 1.80 31.27 -39.07
N TYR A 817 2.35 30.35 -38.28
CA TYR A 817 2.51 30.52 -36.83
C TYR A 817 3.89 31.10 -36.47
N ALA A 818 4.08 32.38 -36.76
CA ALA A 818 5.28 33.13 -36.42
C ALA A 818 4.95 34.55 -35.92
N SER A 819 5.87 35.20 -35.20
CA SER A 819 5.72 36.61 -34.83
C SER A 819 5.49 37.49 -36.07
N THR A 820 4.63 38.50 -35.92
CA THR A 820 4.14 39.40 -36.98
C THR A 820 3.30 38.74 -38.08
N SER A 821 2.88 37.47 -37.91
CA SER A 821 1.93 36.85 -38.84
C SER A 821 0.55 37.48 -38.66
N ASN A 822 -0.06 37.94 -39.73
CA ASN A 822 -1.28 38.73 -39.66
C ASN A 822 -2.50 37.88 -39.24
N VAL A 823 -3.36 38.43 -38.38
CA VAL A 823 -4.68 37.85 -38.10
C VAL A 823 -5.72 38.58 -38.96
N GLN A 824 -6.56 37.81 -39.63
CA GLN A 824 -7.51 38.29 -40.64
C GLN A 824 -8.88 37.65 -40.46
N VAL A 825 -9.84 37.98 -41.32
CA VAL A 825 -11.02 37.13 -41.54
C VAL A 825 -10.88 36.35 -42.83
N HIS A 826 -11.31 35.10 -42.83
CA HIS A 826 -11.34 34.24 -44.01
C HIS A 826 -12.60 33.38 -44.01
N SER A 827 -13.04 32.90 -45.18
CA SER A 827 -14.12 31.92 -45.29
C SER A 827 -13.88 30.73 -44.38
N SER A 828 -14.89 30.38 -43.57
CA SER A 828 -14.86 29.23 -42.65
C SER A 828 -14.55 27.93 -43.41
N ASN A 829 -13.47 27.25 -43.04
CA ASN A 829 -12.92 26.12 -43.81
C ASN A 829 -12.46 24.94 -42.94
N GLY A 830 -12.63 25.00 -41.62
CA GLY A 830 -12.26 23.93 -40.69
C GLY A 830 -10.75 23.74 -40.49
N SER A 831 -9.91 24.61 -41.06
CA SER A 831 -8.46 24.48 -40.93
C SER A 831 -7.96 24.88 -39.53
N ALA A 832 -6.79 24.36 -39.16
CA ALA A 832 -6.12 24.72 -37.91
C ALA A 832 -5.80 26.23 -37.76
N ALA A 833 -5.78 26.99 -38.87
CA ALA A 833 -5.60 28.44 -38.87
C ALA A 833 -6.78 29.21 -38.27
N GLN A 834 -7.96 28.56 -38.21
CA GLN A 834 -9.23 29.10 -37.70
C GLN A 834 -9.64 28.46 -36.37
N ARG A 835 -8.70 27.83 -35.67
CA ARG A 835 -8.94 27.13 -34.41
C ARG A 835 -8.04 27.70 -33.34
N PHE A 836 -8.65 28.13 -32.25
CA PHE A 836 -8.01 28.82 -31.14
C PHE A 836 -8.33 28.13 -29.82
N ARG A 837 -7.51 28.42 -28.82
CA ARG A 837 -7.76 28.12 -27.42
C ARG A 837 -7.53 29.37 -26.57
N LEU A 838 -8.16 29.38 -25.41
CA LEU A 838 -8.03 30.43 -24.41
C LEU A 838 -7.12 29.94 -23.27
N ARG A 839 -6.30 30.84 -22.73
CA ARG A 839 -5.56 30.64 -21.48
C ARG A 839 -5.92 31.77 -20.53
N ALA A 840 -6.53 31.43 -19.41
CA ALA A 840 -6.87 32.42 -18.38
C ALA A 840 -5.59 33.13 -17.91
N THR A 841 -5.64 34.46 -17.80
CA THR A 841 -4.50 35.31 -17.45
C THR A 841 -4.96 36.44 -16.53
N SER A 842 -4.02 37.25 -16.03
CA SER A 842 -4.33 38.43 -15.22
C SER A 842 -3.73 39.70 -15.83
N ALA A 843 -4.38 40.83 -15.61
CA ALA A 843 -3.83 42.15 -15.92
C ALA A 843 -2.92 42.67 -14.78
N THR A 844 -2.16 41.79 -14.12
CA THR A 844 -1.17 42.21 -13.12
C THR A 844 -0.13 43.13 -13.76
N ILE A 845 0.26 44.17 -13.03
CA ILE A 845 1.17 45.22 -13.48
C ILE A 845 2.56 44.88 -12.94
N ASP A 846 3.55 44.76 -13.83
CA ASP A 846 4.93 44.52 -13.43
C ASP A 846 5.54 45.74 -12.73
N ASN A 847 6.61 45.53 -11.96
CA ASN A 847 7.36 46.64 -11.38
C ASN A 847 8.11 47.39 -12.50
N GLY A 848 7.86 48.69 -12.63
CA GLY A 848 8.43 49.50 -13.70
C GLY A 848 7.90 50.93 -13.70
N THR A 849 8.37 51.75 -14.65
CA THR A 849 7.86 53.11 -14.86
C THR A 849 6.72 53.09 -15.87
N TYR A 850 5.60 53.72 -15.55
CA TYR A 850 4.42 53.79 -16.40
C TYR A 850 3.88 55.23 -16.52
N PHE A 851 3.26 55.53 -17.66
CA PHE A 851 2.23 56.56 -17.74
C PHE A 851 0.89 55.98 -17.28
N ILE A 852 0.17 56.70 -16.43
CA ILE A 852 -1.23 56.41 -16.10
C ILE A 852 -2.08 57.33 -16.98
N ARG A 853 -2.72 56.77 -17.99
CA ARG A 853 -3.44 57.50 -19.05
C ARG A 853 -4.94 57.34 -18.84
N MET A 854 -5.74 58.36 -19.12
CA MET A 854 -7.20 58.18 -19.16
C MET A 854 -7.56 57.18 -20.27
N ALA A 855 -8.40 56.20 -19.96
CA ALA A 855 -8.81 55.19 -20.96
C ALA A 855 -9.59 55.82 -22.12
N SER A 856 -10.42 56.84 -21.84
CA SER A 856 -11.19 57.56 -22.87
C SER A 856 -10.33 58.43 -23.79
N HIS A 857 -9.16 58.89 -23.33
CA HIS A 857 -8.27 59.81 -24.03
C HIS A 857 -6.82 59.53 -23.67
N ALA A 858 -6.18 58.57 -24.34
CA ALA A 858 -4.84 58.09 -23.98
C ALA A 858 -3.70 59.13 -24.09
N GLY A 859 -3.97 60.30 -24.68
CA GLY A 859 -3.06 61.46 -24.71
C GLY A 859 -3.06 62.30 -23.42
N SER A 860 -4.02 62.09 -22.52
CA SER A 860 -4.17 62.79 -21.24
C SER A 860 -3.76 61.87 -20.08
N VAL A 861 -2.83 62.32 -19.24
CA VAL A 861 -2.11 61.48 -18.25
C VAL A 861 -2.05 62.13 -16.87
N LEU A 862 -1.89 61.31 -15.81
CA LEU A 862 -1.65 61.79 -14.45
C LEU A 862 -0.30 62.51 -14.36
N ASP A 863 -0.35 63.74 -13.86
CA ASP A 863 0.73 64.74 -13.88
C ASP A 863 0.85 65.39 -12.49
N VAL A 864 2.07 65.58 -12.00
CA VAL A 864 2.33 66.38 -10.79
C VAL A 864 2.38 67.86 -11.19
N SER A 865 1.47 68.66 -10.65
CA SER A 865 1.27 70.05 -11.07
C SER A 865 2.56 70.89 -10.97
N GLY A 866 2.90 71.53 -12.10
CA GLY A 866 4.13 72.33 -12.25
C GLY A 866 5.44 71.53 -12.20
N GLY A 867 5.41 70.20 -12.22
CA GLY A 867 6.58 69.36 -12.00
C GLY A 867 7.19 69.52 -10.60
N SER A 868 6.37 69.89 -9.62
CA SER A 868 6.82 70.24 -8.27
C SER A 868 7.49 69.07 -7.53
N TYR A 869 8.45 69.40 -6.67
CA TYR A 869 9.10 68.46 -5.76
C TYR A 869 8.58 68.58 -4.32
N SER A 870 7.59 69.44 -4.05
CA SER A 870 7.04 69.67 -2.70
C SER A 870 6.02 68.61 -2.31
N ASP A 871 5.93 68.35 -1.00
CA ASP A 871 4.80 67.62 -0.39
C ASP A 871 3.50 68.42 -0.55
N GLY A 872 2.40 67.71 -0.82
CA GLY A 872 1.08 68.31 -1.05
C GLY A 872 0.91 68.93 -2.43
N ALA A 873 1.88 68.79 -3.35
CA ALA A 873 1.69 69.23 -4.72
C ALA A 873 0.59 68.40 -5.41
N ASN A 874 -0.28 69.08 -6.14
CA ASN A 874 -1.50 68.50 -6.68
C ASN A 874 -1.22 67.48 -7.79
N VAL A 875 -2.01 66.40 -7.85
CA VAL A 875 -2.04 65.51 -9.02
C VAL A 875 -3.24 65.88 -9.88
N GLN A 876 -2.96 66.07 -11.16
CA GLN A 876 -3.88 66.59 -12.16
C GLN A 876 -3.80 65.73 -13.43
N ILE A 877 -4.71 65.97 -14.36
CA ILE A 877 -4.56 65.50 -15.74
C ILE A 877 -3.87 66.58 -16.58
N TRP A 878 -2.91 66.14 -17.39
CA TRP A 878 -2.24 66.99 -18.38
C TRP A 878 -1.98 66.21 -19.67
N GLN A 879 -1.86 66.92 -20.80
CA GLN A 879 -1.43 66.36 -22.07
C GLN A 879 -0.03 65.72 -21.92
N ASN A 880 0.16 64.52 -22.49
CA ASN A 880 1.45 63.83 -22.41
C ASN A 880 2.56 64.67 -23.04
N ASN A 881 3.58 65.01 -22.24
CA ASN A 881 4.76 65.79 -22.62
C ASN A 881 6.08 65.04 -22.32
N ASP A 882 6.01 63.75 -22.02
CA ASP A 882 7.11 62.84 -21.65
C ASP A 882 7.98 63.27 -20.44
N SER A 883 7.56 64.30 -19.69
CA SER A 883 8.29 64.76 -18.51
C SER A 883 8.23 63.75 -17.35
N GLY A 884 9.20 63.84 -16.43
CA GLY A 884 9.22 63.02 -15.23
C GLY A 884 8.05 63.27 -14.27
N ALA A 885 7.35 64.41 -14.39
CA ALA A 885 6.12 64.72 -13.65
C ALA A 885 4.94 63.79 -14.01
N GLN A 886 5.02 63.13 -15.17
CA GLN A 886 3.97 62.26 -15.72
C GLN A 886 4.32 60.76 -15.68
N LYS A 887 5.52 60.45 -15.21
CA LYS A 887 6.08 59.09 -15.17
C LYS A 887 6.01 58.58 -13.73
N TRP A 888 5.44 57.40 -13.55
CA TRP A 888 5.14 56.83 -12.24
C TRP A 888 5.75 55.45 -12.10
N ASN A 889 6.59 55.24 -11.09
CA ASN A 889 7.19 53.96 -10.74
C ASN A 889 6.19 53.14 -9.91
N PHE A 890 5.77 52.00 -10.44
CA PHE A 890 4.91 51.04 -9.77
C PHE A 890 5.77 50.04 -8.99
N SER A 891 5.37 49.75 -7.76
CA SER A 891 5.98 48.72 -6.93
C SER A 891 4.88 47.93 -6.23
N ARG A 892 4.73 46.65 -6.58
CA ARG A 892 3.74 45.76 -5.97
C ARG A 892 4.18 45.34 -4.57
N ASN A 893 3.28 45.51 -3.60
CA ASN A 893 3.46 45.16 -2.21
C ASN A 893 3.05 43.70 -1.95
N GLY A 894 3.47 43.13 -0.81
CA GLY A 894 3.18 41.75 -0.44
C GLY A 894 1.69 41.43 -0.21
N ASP A 895 0.87 42.45 0.05
CA ASP A 895 -0.60 42.35 0.16
C ASP A 895 -1.33 42.52 -1.19
N GLY A 896 -0.60 42.64 -2.29
CA GLY A 896 -1.13 42.84 -3.63
C GLY A 896 -1.55 44.26 -3.97
N SER A 897 -1.48 45.21 -3.04
CA SER A 897 -1.55 46.65 -3.34
C SER A 897 -0.30 47.12 -4.10
N TYR A 898 -0.34 48.31 -4.67
CA TYR A 898 0.80 48.98 -5.28
C TYR A 898 1.11 50.28 -4.53
N THR A 899 2.40 50.54 -4.34
CA THR A 899 2.89 51.89 -4.08
C THR A 899 3.35 52.49 -5.40
N ILE A 900 2.79 53.66 -5.72
CA ILE A 900 3.00 54.36 -6.98
C ILE A 900 3.79 55.63 -6.66
N ILE A 901 4.98 55.81 -7.25
CA ILE A 901 5.92 56.90 -6.92
C ILE A 901 6.20 57.74 -8.16
N ASN A 902 6.05 59.07 -8.08
CA ASN A 902 6.44 59.94 -9.19
C ASN A 902 7.94 59.80 -9.46
N ALA A 903 8.30 59.54 -10.72
CA ALA A 903 9.66 59.15 -11.08
C ALA A 903 10.67 60.29 -10.93
N ALA A 904 10.24 61.55 -11.11
CA ALA A 904 11.06 62.74 -10.89
C ALA A 904 11.18 63.11 -9.40
N SER A 905 10.05 63.30 -8.70
CA SER A 905 10.06 63.84 -7.33
C SER A 905 10.42 62.82 -6.25
N GLY A 906 10.32 61.51 -6.55
CA GLY A 906 10.50 60.43 -5.59
C GLY A 906 9.37 60.30 -4.56
N LYS A 907 8.27 61.06 -4.71
CA LYS A 907 7.12 61.08 -3.79
C LYS A 907 6.01 60.13 -4.22
N ALA A 908 5.28 59.59 -3.26
CA ALA A 908 4.19 58.65 -3.50
C ALA A 908 2.91 59.38 -3.94
N LEU A 909 2.11 58.73 -4.79
CA LEU A 909 0.72 59.09 -5.06
C LEU A 909 -0.10 58.88 -3.78
N ASP A 910 -0.67 59.95 -3.25
CA ASP A 910 -1.11 60.08 -1.87
C ASP A 910 -2.53 60.68 -1.79
N VAL A 911 -3.38 60.13 -0.94
CA VAL A 911 -4.72 60.69 -0.65
C VAL A 911 -4.59 61.73 0.46
N LYS A 912 -4.94 62.98 0.15
CA LYS A 912 -4.78 64.11 1.06
C LYS A 912 -5.45 63.87 2.41
N ASP A 913 -4.68 64.12 3.46
CA ASP A 913 -5.07 64.01 4.87
C ASP A 913 -5.62 62.61 5.26
N ALA A 914 -5.33 61.58 4.44
CA ALA A 914 -5.83 60.21 4.53
C ALA A 914 -7.37 60.08 4.59
N VAL A 915 -8.11 61.02 4.00
CA VAL A 915 -9.58 61.01 3.97
C VAL A 915 -10.09 60.19 2.78
N ALA A 916 -10.99 59.23 3.03
CA ALA A 916 -11.66 58.45 1.98
C ALA A 916 -13.11 58.91 1.80
N SER A 917 -13.31 59.98 1.02
CA SER A 917 -14.63 60.47 0.62
C SER A 917 -14.61 61.02 -0.82
N SER A 918 -15.77 61.16 -1.44
CA SER A 918 -15.88 61.76 -2.77
C SER A 918 -15.42 63.22 -2.75
N GLY A 919 -14.44 63.54 -3.59
CA GLY A 919 -13.75 64.83 -3.64
C GLY A 919 -12.49 64.93 -2.77
N SER A 920 -12.09 63.86 -2.05
CA SER A 920 -10.80 63.85 -1.34
C SER A 920 -9.65 63.94 -2.33
N ASN A 921 -8.78 64.94 -2.16
CA ASN A 921 -7.81 65.29 -3.19
C ASN A 921 -6.69 64.24 -3.34
N VAL A 922 -6.25 63.95 -4.57
CA VAL A 922 -5.05 63.15 -4.81
C VAL A 922 -3.86 64.09 -5.05
N GLN A 923 -2.79 63.87 -4.29
CA GLN A 923 -1.59 64.69 -4.25
C GLN A 923 -0.35 63.80 -4.35
N GLN A 924 0.84 64.40 -4.33
CA GLN A 924 2.06 63.67 -3.97
C GLN A 924 2.49 63.96 -2.53
N TRP A 925 3.05 62.97 -1.85
CA TRP A 925 3.63 63.13 -0.51
C TRP A 925 4.85 62.22 -0.29
N SER A 926 5.74 62.63 0.60
CA SER A 926 6.89 61.87 1.07
C SER A 926 6.46 60.47 1.50
N LYS A 927 7.20 59.44 1.05
CA LYS A 927 6.83 58.04 1.27
C LYS A 927 6.77 57.73 2.77
N ASN A 928 5.57 57.46 3.29
CA ASN A 928 5.31 57.16 4.69
C ASN A 928 4.72 55.75 4.91
N GLY A 929 4.33 55.06 3.83
CA GLY A 929 3.83 53.67 3.89
C GLY A 929 2.39 53.52 4.42
N SER A 930 1.67 54.62 4.64
CA SER A 930 0.28 54.61 5.06
C SER A 930 -0.67 54.05 3.99
N ALA A 931 -1.90 53.73 4.40
CA ALA A 931 -2.95 53.30 3.47
C ALA A 931 -3.34 54.38 2.43
N ALA A 932 -3.04 55.66 2.69
CA ALA A 932 -3.23 56.75 1.72
C ALA A 932 -2.28 56.67 0.51
N GLN A 933 -1.20 55.87 0.61
CA GLN A 933 -0.16 55.70 -0.42
C GLN A 933 -0.16 54.30 -1.05
N ARG A 934 -1.26 53.55 -0.87
CA ARG A 934 -1.43 52.18 -1.37
C ARG A 934 -2.72 52.06 -2.18
N TRP A 935 -2.62 51.35 -3.28
CA TRP A 935 -3.64 51.29 -4.32
C TRP A 935 -3.85 49.83 -4.77
N HIS A 936 -5.09 49.33 -4.69
CA HIS A 936 -5.46 48.07 -5.34
C HIS A 936 -5.86 48.37 -6.78
N ILE A 937 -5.38 47.58 -7.74
CA ILE A 937 -5.52 47.90 -9.15
C ILE A 937 -5.98 46.66 -9.91
N ASP A 938 -7.22 46.74 -10.39
CA ASP A 938 -7.91 45.68 -11.12
C ASP A 938 -8.24 46.16 -12.52
N TYR A 939 -8.20 45.26 -13.51
CA TYR A 939 -8.74 45.54 -14.83
C TYR A 939 -10.21 45.10 -14.88
N VAL A 940 -11.07 46.04 -15.27
CA VAL A 940 -12.52 45.88 -15.38
C VAL A 940 -12.96 46.37 -16.77
N PRO A 941 -14.20 46.14 -17.22
CA PRO A 941 -14.66 46.67 -18.50
C PRO A 941 -14.36 48.17 -18.65
N GLY A 942 -13.71 48.52 -19.76
CA GLY A 942 -13.27 49.88 -20.06
C GLY A 942 -11.97 50.33 -19.38
N GLY A 943 -11.18 49.44 -18.75
CA GLY A 943 -9.80 49.73 -18.32
C GLY A 943 -9.47 49.43 -16.85
N PHE A 944 -8.27 49.84 -16.44
CA PHE A 944 -7.81 49.73 -15.05
C PHE A 944 -8.56 50.67 -14.12
N LYS A 945 -8.94 50.16 -12.94
CA LYS A 945 -9.53 50.90 -11.82
C LYS A 945 -8.56 50.90 -10.64
N LEU A 946 -8.21 52.09 -10.14
CA LEU A 946 -7.28 52.26 -9.01
C LEU A 946 -8.08 52.56 -7.73
N SER A 947 -8.32 51.54 -6.91
CA SER A 947 -9.02 51.63 -5.62
C SER A 947 -8.07 52.00 -4.49
N SER A 948 -8.47 52.92 -3.61
CA SER A 948 -7.64 53.30 -2.45
C SER A 948 -7.62 52.20 -1.38
N SER A 949 -6.46 51.91 -0.80
CA SER A 949 -6.36 51.03 0.38
C SER A 949 -6.92 51.65 1.67
N LEU A 950 -7.38 52.91 1.66
CA LEU A 950 -8.18 53.50 2.75
C LEU A 950 -9.62 52.95 2.76
N SER A 951 -10.20 52.73 1.57
CA SER A 951 -11.50 52.07 1.37
C SER A 951 -11.69 51.76 -0.10
N GLY A 952 -11.93 50.47 -0.42
CA GLY A 952 -12.13 50.00 -1.80
C GLY A 952 -13.40 50.55 -2.48
N ALA A 953 -14.28 51.24 -1.74
CA ALA A 953 -15.43 51.95 -2.31
C ALA A 953 -15.03 53.24 -3.05
N PHE A 954 -13.84 53.79 -2.79
CA PHE A 954 -13.34 55.02 -3.39
C PHE A 954 -12.15 54.75 -4.31
N VAL A 955 -12.21 55.33 -5.51
CA VAL A 955 -11.26 55.09 -6.60
C VAL A 955 -10.72 56.41 -7.14
N VAL A 956 -9.56 56.36 -7.80
CA VAL A 956 -9.02 57.50 -8.56
C VAL A 956 -10.01 57.90 -9.65
N ASP A 957 -10.41 59.17 -9.63
CA ASP A 957 -11.41 59.78 -10.50
C ASP A 957 -10.86 61.10 -11.05
N VAL A 958 -11.04 61.31 -12.35
CA VAL A 958 -10.74 62.60 -13.01
C VAL A 958 -11.99 63.46 -12.98
N ALA A 959 -11.92 64.61 -12.30
CA ALA A 959 -13.10 65.43 -11.99
C ALA A 959 -13.99 65.71 -13.23
N GLY A 960 -15.20 65.14 -13.22
CA GLY A 960 -16.19 65.28 -14.30
C GLY A 960 -15.82 64.59 -15.63
N GLY A 961 -14.78 63.75 -15.64
CA GLY A 961 -14.23 63.11 -16.84
C GLY A 961 -13.55 64.09 -17.82
N ASN A 962 -13.18 65.29 -17.37
CA ASN A 962 -12.65 66.34 -18.23
C ASN A 962 -11.20 66.05 -18.66
N THR A 963 -10.90 66.29 -19.94
CA THR A 963 -9.59 66.06 -20.57
C THR A 963 -8.67 67.28 -20.54
N ALA A 964 -9.19 68.44 -20.13
CA ALA A 964 -8.45 69.70 -20.12
C ALA A 964 -7.24 69.66 -19.16
N ASN A 965 -6.14 70.26 -19.59
CA ASN A 965 -4.93 70.44 -18.79
C ASN A 965 -5.24 71.14 -17.46
N GLY A 966 -4.82 70.54 -16.35
CA GLY A 966 -5.08 71.01 -14.99
C GLY A 966 -6.37 70.49 -14.36
N THR A 967 -7.13 69.61 -15.04
CA THR A 967 -8.29 68.95 -14.43
C THR A 967 -7.85 68.15 -13.21
N ASN A 968 -8.54 68.33 -12.09
CA ASN A 968 -8.15 67.73 -10.81
C ASN A 968 -8.34 66.21 -10.79
N VAL A 969 -7.43 65.50 -10.11
CA VAL A 969 -7.58 64.08 -9.78
C VAL A 969 -7.95 63.96 -8.29
N ALA A 970 -9.01 63.23 -8.01
CA ALA A 970 -9.55 63.05 -6.66
C ALA A 970 -9.94 61.58 -6.43
N LEU A 971 -10.29 61.24 -5.19
CA LEU A 971 -11.09 60.07 -4.92
C LEU A 971 -12.56 60.37 -5.22
N TYR A 972 -13.26 59.41 -5.81
CA TYR A 972 -14.72 59.41 -5.91
C TYR A 972 -15.27 58.00 -5.67
N ALA A 973 -16.54 57.92 -5.25
CA ALA A 973 -17.22 56.63 -5.10
C ALA A 973 -17.24 55.86 -6.43
N SER A 974 -16.90 54.57 -6.41
CA SER A 974 -16.88 53.71 -7.60
C SER A 974 -18.25 53.74 -8.30
N ASN A 975 -18.30 54.29 -9.50
CA ASN A 975 -19.54 54.51 -10.29
C ASN A 975 -19.43 53.99 -11.73
N ASP A 976 -18.33 53.31 -12.05
CA ASP A 976 -18.02 52.70 -13.35
C ASP A 976 -18.03 53.64 -14.56
N SER A 977 -17.98 54.95 -14.32
CA SER A 977 -17.83 55.96 -15.37
C SER A 977 -16.43 55.94 -16.00
N LYS A 978 -16.34 56.51 -17.22
CA LYS A 978 -15.08 56.68 -17.96
C LYS A 978 -14.06 57.60 -17.26
N ALA A 979 -14.46 58.34 -16.21
CA ALA A 979 -13.56 59.14 -15.37
C ALA A 979 -12.71 58.28 -14.41
N GLN A 980 -13.13 57.04 -14.15
CA GLN A 980 -12.53 56.09 -13.20
C GLN A 980 -11.86 54.91 -13.92
N ARG A 981 -11.33 55.17 -15.12
CA ARG A 981 -10.81 54.16 -16.04
C ARG A 981 -9.52 54.62 -16.69
N PHE A 982 -8.49 53.79 -16.60
CA PHE A 982 -7.14 54.14 -17.04
C PHE A 982 -6.52 53.05 -17.93
N THR A 983 -5.61 53.43 -18.80
CA THR A 983 -4.69 52.52 -19.49
C THR A 983 -3.25 52.84 -19.10
N LEU A 984 -2.41 51.82 -18.99
CA LEU A 984 -1.01 51.98 -18.58
C LEU A 984 -0.10 51.89 -19.80
N LYS A 985 0.94 52.72 -19.89
CA LYS A 985 2.02 52.58 -20.89
C LYS A 985 3.34 52.42 -20.18
N ALA A 986 4.02 51.30 -20.37
CA ALA A 986 5.40 51.16 -19.93
C ALA A 986 6.27 52.24 -20.57
N THR A 987 7.17 52.83 -19.79
CA THR A 987 8.11 53.87 -20.21
C THR A 987 9.39 53.75 -19.38
N THR A 988 10.34 54.64 -19.61
CA THR A 988 11.56 54.73 -18.80
C THR A 988 11.75 56.15 -18.30
N TYR A 989 12.26 56.27 -17.07
CA TYR A 989 12.74 57.54 -16.55
C TYR A 989 14.15 57.36 -16.00
N VAL A 990 15.05 58.24 -16.44
CA VAL A 990 16.42 58.35 -15.91
C VAL A 990 16.50 59.72 -15.25
N GLN A 991 16.81 59.73 -13.95
CA GLN A 991 17.05 60.96 -13.20
C GLN A 991 18.22 61.75 -13.83
N PRO A 992 18.12 63.08 -13.97
CA PRO A 992 19.25 63.91 -14.39
C PRO A 992 20.44 63.76 -13.44
N LEU A 993 21.67 63.81 -13.96
CA LEU A 993 22.86 63.76 -13.11
C LEU A 993 23.02 65.06 -12.31
N PRO A 994 23.56 65.01 -11.07
CA PRO A 994 23.99 66.21 -10.33
C PRO A 994 24.93 67.10 -11.16
N ALA A 995 24.92 68.41 -10.93
CA ALA A 995 25.57 69.38 -11.83
C ALA A 995 27.08 69.14 -12.06
N ASP A 996 27.82 68.68 -11.04
CA ASP A 996 29.25 68.34 -11.13
C ASP A 996 29.48 67.06 -11.97
N GLN A 997 28.64 66.04 -11.76
CA GLN A 997 28.61 64.83 -12.58
C GLN A 997 28.17 65.11 -14.02
N GLN A 998 27.17 65.97 -14.22
CA GLN A 998 26.64 66.36 -15.53
C GLN A 998 27.68 67.14 -16.34
N ALA A 999 28.47 68.02 -15.71
CA ALA A 999 29.56 68.73 -16.38
C ALA A 999 30.65 67.75 -16.89
N MET A 1000 31.05 66.79 -16.04
CA MET A 1000 32.01 65.75 -16.44
C MET A 1000 31.41 64.79 -17.49
N TYR A 1001 30.15 64.41 -17.38
CA TYR A 1001 29.43 63.59 -18.36
C TYR A 1001 29.34 64.27 -19.73
N ASN A 1002 28.98 65.56 -19.77
CA ASN A 1002 28.91 66.33 -21.01
C ASN A 1002 30.29 66.41 -21.68
N ARG A 1003 31.36 66.58 -20.89
CA ARG A 1003 32.74 66.55 -21.36
C ARG A 1003 33.15 65.16 -21.87
N ALA A 1004 32.75 64.08 -21.20
CA ALA A 1004 33.05 62.70 -21.61
C ALA A 1004 32.56 62.38 -23.03
N GLN A 1005 31.37 62.87 -23.43
CA GLN A 1005 30.77 62.56 -24.75
C GLN A 1005 31.66 62.89 -25.95
N TRP A 1006 32.58 63.86 -25.81
CA TRP A 1006 33.45 64.31 -26.89
C TRP A 1006 34.65 63.38 -27.15
N TYR A 1007 35.08 62.61 -26.15
CA TYR A 1007 36.28 61.76 -26.22
C TYR A 1007 35.98 60.34 -26.72
N ASN A 1008 36.98 59.76 -27.38
CA ASN A 1008 37.03 58.33 -27.72
C ASN A 1008 37.98 57.58 -26.78
N SER A 1009 37.87 56.26 -26.73
CA SER A 1009 38.81 55.38 -26.03
C SER A 1009 39.01 54.13 -26.88
N ASN A 1010 40.15 53.46 -26.73
CA ASN A 1010 40.43 52.19 -27.42
C ASN A 1010 39.76 51.00 -26.72
N THR A 1011 39.08 51.24 -25.60
CA THR A 1011 38.35 50.25 -24.80
C THR A 1011 36.93 50.74 -24.57
N GLU A 1012 36.04 49.89 -24.06
CA GLU A 1012 34.69 50.28 -23.63
C GLU A 1012 34.68 51.16 -22.36
N TRP A 1013 35.84 51.64 -21.90
CA TRP A 1013 36.04 52.43 -20.69
C TRP A 1013 36.69 53.78 -21.00
N LEU A 1014 36.40 54.79 -20.19
CA LEU A 1014 37.01 56.13 -20.26
C LEU A 1014 37.13 56.69 -18.84
N ILE A 1015 38.29 57.26 -18.50
CA ILE A 1015 38.54 57.93 -17.21
C ILE A 1015 38.66 59.44 -17.46
N LEU A 1016 37.90 60.25 -16.73
CA LEU A 1016 38.05 61.70 -16.67
C LEU A 1016 38.42 62.12 -15.25
N THR A 1017 39.45 62.97 -15.08
CA THR A 1017 39.79 63.57 -13.80
C THR A 1017 39.74 65.09 -13.89
N ASP A 1018 38.84 65.69 -13.13
CA ASP A 1018 38.82 67.12 -12.85
C ASP A 1018 39.85 67.41 -11.75
N THR A 1019 40.96 68.03 -12.12
CA THR A 1019 42.04 68.34 -11.19
C THR A 1019 41.70 69.51 -10.27
N VAL A 1020 40.77 70.39 -10.65
CA VAL A 1020 40.34 71.55 -9.86
C VAL A 1020 39.26 71.14 -8.85
N GLY A 1021 38.18 70.53 -9.32
CA GLY A 1021 37.11 69.97 -8.50
C GLY A 1021 37.53 68.74 -7.69
N CYS A 1022 38.72 68.19 -7.96
CA CYS A 1022 39.27 67.00 -7.30
C CYS A 1022 38.30 65.82 -7.38
N ARG A 1023 37.87 65.49 -8.61
CA ARG A 1023 36.94 64.40 -8.93
C ARG A 1023 37.49 63.52 -10.04
N THR A 1024 37.25 62.22 -9.95
CA THR A 1024 37.53 61.25 -11.03
C THR A 1024 36.24 60.51 -11.38
N GLY A 1025 35.82 60.59 -12.64
CA GLY A 1025 34.68 59.86 -13.20
C GLY A 1025 35.15 58.71 -14.08
N ILE A 1026 34.51 57.57 -13.92
CA ILE A 1026 34.69 56.37 -14.73
C ILE A 1026 33.46 56.22 -15.60
N PHE A 1027 33.65 56.06 -16.91
CA PHE A 1027 32.59 55.94 -17.91
C PHE A 1027 32.69 54.60 -18.65
N ARG A 1028 31.53 54.04 -19.02
CA ARG A 1028 31.44 52.84 -19.86
C ARG A 1028 30.58 53.11 -21.10
N GLY A 1029 30.99 52.58 -22.26
CA GLY A 1029 30.30 52.77 -23.54
C GLY A 1029 31.24 53.21 -24.66
N SER A 1030 30.84 54.22 -25.42
CA SER A 1030 31.59 54.75 -26.57
C SER A 1030 31.28 56.23 -26.80
N ARG A 1031 32.06 56.90 -27.68
CA ARG A 1031 31.93 58.33 -27.98
C ARG A 1031 30.49 58.71 -28.37
N GLY A 1032 29.93 59.75 -27.73
CA GLY A 1032 28.55 60.18 -27.89
C GLY A 1032 27.49 59.32 -27.17
N ASN A 1033 27.89 58.22 -26.51
CA ASN A 1033 27.01 57.34 -25.73
C ASN A 1033 27.76 56.79 -24.49
N TRP A 1034 28.54 57.64 -23.82
CA TRP A 1034 29.23 57.29 -22.58
C TRP A 1034 28.25 57.37 -21.41
N LYS A 1035 28.11 56.29 -20.64
CA LYS A 1035 27.36 56.28 -19.38
C LYS A 1035 28.33 56.45 -18.21
N LEU A 1036 28.04 57.38 -17.30
CA LEU A 1036 28.77 57.53 -16.05
C LEU A 1036 28.56 56.27 -15.21
N TRP A 1037 29.63 55.52 -14.97
CA TRP A 1037 29.61 54.28 -14.18
C TRP A 1037 29.91 54.55 -12.71
N SER A 1038 30.87 55.43 -12.41
CA SER A 1038 31.10 55.90 -11.03
C SER A 1038 31.80 57.26 -11.00
N PHE A 1039 31.71 57.94 -9.87
CA PHE A 1039 32.21 59.31 -9.67
C PHE A 1039 32.77 59.46 -8.26
N TRP A 1040 34.07 59.75 -8.15
CA TRP A 1040 34.84 59.65 -6.92
C TRP A 1040 35.55 60.95 -6.57
N GLN A 1041 35.76 61.18 -5.28
CA GLN A 1041 36.78 62.12 -4.83
C GLN A 1041 38.18 61.56 -5.11
N CYS A 1042 39.11 62.43 -5.46
CA CYS A 1042 40.53 62.11 -5.60
C CYS A 1042 41.39 63.21 -4.95
N ALA A 1043 42.69 62.98 -4.81
CA ALA A 1043 43.66 64.03 -4.51
C ALA A 1043 44.70 64.11 -5.64
N PRO A 1044 44.52 65.03 -6.61
CA PRO A 1044 45.48 65.29 -7.67
C PRO A 1044 46.67 66.13 -7.17
N GLY A 1045 47.57 66.49 -8.07
CA GLY A 1045 48.81 67.22 -7.79
C GLY A 1045 48.57 68.63 -7.23
N LYS A 1046 49.32 68.96 -6.17
CA LYS A 1046 49.44 70.31 -5.62
C LYS A 1046 49.98 71.31 -6.64
N ASN A 1047 49.77 72.60 -6.43
CA ASN A 1047 50.08 73.64 -7.43
C ASN A 1047 51.58 73.71 -7.80
N GLU A 1048 52.48 73.35 -6.88
CA GLU A 1048 53.94 73.35 -7.11
C GLU A 1048 54.42 72.08 -7.83
N SER A 1049 53.57 71.05 -7.94
CA SER A 1049 53.84 69.81 -8.67
C SER A 1049 52.50 69.23 -9.19
N PRO A 1050 51.89 69.88 -10.20
CA PRO A 1050 50.52 69.60 -10.61
C PRO A 1050 50.41 68.29 -11.40
N THR A 1051 49.21 67.69 -11.39
CA THR A 1051 48.87 66.61 -12.33
C THR A 1051 48.89 67.14 -13.75
N VAL A 1052 49.50 66.41 -14.68
CA VAL A 1052 49.49 66.75 -16.11
C VAL A 1052 48.08 66.77 -16.67
N LEU A 1053 47.75 67.83 -17.40
CA LEU A 1053 46.48 68.02 -18.10
C LEU A 1053 46.62 67.57 -19.55
N GLY A 1054 45.58 66.96 -20.10
CA GLY A 1054 45.58 66.44 -21.48
C GLY A 1054 44.92 65.07 -21.61
N GLU A 1055 45.05 64.49 -22.81
CA GLU A 1055 44.57 63.16 -23.15
C GLU A 1055 45.73 62.15 -23.14
N TYR A 1056 45.54 61.04 -22.43
CA TYR A 1056 46.52 60.00 -22.16
C TYR A 1056 45.90 58.61 -22.34
N SER A 1057 46.67 57.53 -22.13
CA SER A 1057 46.14 56.18 -22.15
C SER A 1057 46.86 55.30 -21.12
N VAL A 1058 46.11 54.40 -20.47
CA VAL A 1058 46.68 53.45 -19.52
C VAL A 1058 47.67 52.52 -20.24
N TYR A 1059 48.94 52.52 -19.82
CA TYR A 1059 50.00 51.70 -20.44
C TYR A 1059 50.85 50.90 -19.44
N GLY A 1060 50.81 51.21 -18.14
CA GLY A 1060 51.53 50.47 -17.10
C GLY A 1060 50.66 50.22 -15.87
N LYS A 1061 50.92 49.13 -15.15
CA LYS A 1061 50.27 48.80 -13.88
C LYS A 1061 51.25 48.08 -12.95
N GLY A 1062 51.07 48.21 -11.65
CA GLY A 1062 51.80 47.40 -10.67
C GLY A 1062 51.20 47.45 -9.26
N LEU A 1063 51.61 46.49 -8.42
CA LEU A 1063 51.00 46.29 -7.11
C LEU A 1063 51.35 47.38 -6.10
N SER A 1064 52.58 47.89 -6.10
CA SER A 1064 52.99 48.98 -5.20
C SER A 1064 54.26 49.71 -5.64
N PHE A 1065 54.46 50.91 -5.07
CA PHE A 1065 55.69 51.71 -5.19
C PHE A 1065 55.83 52.65 -3.96
N GLY A 1066 57.03 53.21 -3.76
CA GLY A 1066 57.29 54.22 -2.73
C GLY A 1066 58.61 54.00 -1.96
N HIS A 1067 59.15 55.08 -1.39
CA HIS A 1067 60.33 55.07 -0.53
C HIS A 1067 60.01 55.79 0.78
N GLY A 1068 60.05 55.05 1.90
CA GLY A 1068 59.62 55.56 3.22
C GLY A 1068 58.09 55.53 3.47
N TYR A 1069 57.32 55.17 2.45
CA TYR A 1069 55.88 54.89 2.48
C TYR A 1069 55.55 53.85 1.40
N THR A 1070 54.32 53.33 1.37
CA THR A 1070 53.86 52.46 0.28
C THR A 1070 52.55 52.97 -0.30
N CYS A 1071 52.53 53.20 -1.60
CA CYS A 1071 51.33 53.39 -2.41
C CYS A 1071 51.02 52.07 -3.11
N TRP A 1072 49.75 51.64 -3.11
CA TRP A 1072 49.30 50.38 -3.72
C TRP A 1072 48.52 50.61 -5.02
N TYR A 1073 48.36 49.53 -5.78
CA TYR A 1073 47.48 49.41 -6.96
C TYR A 1073 47.65 50.55 -7.97
N TYR A 1074 48.88 50.75 -8.45
CA TYR A 1074 49.15 51.86 -9.35
C TYR A 1074 48.77 51.53 -10.80
N THR A 1075 48.19 52.52 -11.48
CA THR A 1075 47.85 52.49 -12.92
C THR A 1075 48.43 53.73 -13.59
N GLN A 1076 49.40 53.51 -14.47
CA GLN A 1076 50.22 54.53 -15.13
C GLN A 1076 49.59 54.97 -16.45
N PHE A 1077 49.53 56.29 -16.66
CA PHE A 1077 48.94 56.89 -17.85
C PHE A 1077 49.87 57.87 -18.60
N TYR A 1078 50.85 58.47 -17.92
CA TYR A 1078 51.85 59.35 -18.57
C TYR A 1078 53.12 59.50 -17.73
N GLY A 1079 54.30 59.11 -18.22
CA GLY A 1079 55.55 59.22 -17.46
C GLY A 1079 55.42 58.67 -16.03
N ASP A 1080 55.90 59.41 -15.03
CA ASP A 1080 55.76 59.06 -13.61
C ASP A 1080 54.38 59.40 -12.99
N TYR A 1081 53.37 59.73 -13.82
CA TYR A 1081 52.02 60.08 -13.37
C TYR A 1081 51.10 58.86 -13.35
N LEU A 1082 50.59 58.56 -12.15
CA LEU A 1082 49.89 57.33 -11.79
C LEU A 1082 48.53 57.65 -11.12
N PHE A 1083 47.51 56.83 -11.35
CA PHE A 1083 46.45 56.60 -10.36
C PHE A 1083 46.99 55.62 -9.32
N HIS A 1084 46.82 55.88 -8.02
CA HIS A 1084 47.23 54.93 -6.96
C HIS A 1084 46.50 55.21 -5.63
N THR A 1085 46.66 54.35 -4.62
CA THR A 1085 46.09 54.61 -3.28
C THR A 1085 46.67 55.88 -2.65
N GLN A 1086 46.00 56.41 -1.63
CA GLN A 1086 46.66 57.27 -0.64
C GLN A 1086 47.97 56.62 -0.13
N PRO A 1087 49.02 57.41 0.20
CA PRO A 1087 50.22 56.87 0.81
C PRO A 1087 49.89 56.16 2.12
N CYS A 1088 50.35 54.92 2.27
CA CYS A 1088 50.22 54.12 3.48
C CYS A 1088 51.58 53.98 4.19
N TYR A 1089 51.56 53.66 5.49
CA TYR A 1089 52.77 53.25 6.20
C TYR A 1089 53.41 52.04 5.52
N THR A 1090 54.74 52.03 5.41
CA THR A 1090 55.53 51.06 4.62
C THR A 1090 55.10 49.61 4.85
N GLY A 1091 54.72 48.93 3.77
CA GLY A 1091 54.29 47.52 3.79
C GLY A 1091 52.86 47.28 4.30
N THR A 1092 52.07 48.32 4.59
CA THR A 1092 50.70 48.21 5.12
C THR A 1092 49.68 48.92 4.23
N PHE A 1093 48.38 48.69 4.48
CA PHE A 1093 47.28 49.50 3.92
C PHE A 1093 46.83 50.63 4.86
N ASN A 1094 47.54 50.86 5.98
CA ASN A 1094 47.19 51.92 6.93
C ASN A 1094 47.56 53.28 6.32
N VAL A 1095 46.55 54.07 5.96
CA VAL A 1095 46.75 55.38 5.32
C VAL A 1095 47.51 56.33 6.24
N MET A 1096 48.61 56.87 5.72
CA MET A 1096 49.48 57.85 6.37
C MET A 1096 49.02 59.29 6.06
N ASP A 1097 48.54 59.53 4.83
CA ASP A 1097 48.01 60.82 4.39
C ASP A 1097 46.57 60.65 3.84
N PRO A 1098 45.54 61.00 4.64
CA PRO A 1098 44.14 60.79 4.29
C PRO A 1098 43.56 61.88 3.35
N ALA A 1099 44.36 62.81 2.82
CA ALA A 1099 43.85 63.88 1.95
C ALA A 1099 43.10 63.34 0.72
N MET A 1100 41.82 63.74 0.59
CA MET A 1100 40.92 63.50 -0.55
C MET A 1100 40.10 64.76 -0.83
N GLY A 1101 39.65 64.96 -2.07
CA GLY A 1101 38.86 66.13 -2.46
C GLY A 1101 39.64 67.44 -2.50
N GLN A 1102 40.96 67.39 -2.37
CA GLN A 1102 41.89 68.53 -2.41
C GLN A 1102 43.20 68.15 -3.12
N ARG A 1103 43.90 69.13 -3.68
CA ARG A 1103 45.20 68.95 -4.36
C ARG A 1103 46.30 68.67 -3.33
N ALA A 1104 46.86 67.47 -3.30
CA ALA A 1104 47.80 67.03 -2.26
C ALA A 1104 48.93 66.09 -2.72
N SER A 1105 48.90 65.58 -3.97
CA SER A 1105 49.93 64.66 -4.45
C SER A 1105 51.15 65.38 -5.06
N ALA A 1106 52.22 64.63 -5.32
CA ALA A 1106 53.28 65.03 -6.22
C ALA A 1106 52.95 64.56 -7.65
N GLY A 1107 52.08 65.30 -8.35
CA GLY A 1107 51.66 65.02 -9.73
C GLY A 1107 50.65 63.88 -9.92
N CYS A 1108 50.76 62.76 -9.21
CA CYS A 1108 49.85 61.61 -9.36
C CYS A 1108 48.38 61.90 -8.98
N ILE A 1109 47.47 60.97 -9.25
CA ILE A 1109 46.06 61.05 -8.81
C ILE A 1109 45.84 60.00 -7.72
N ARG A 1110 45.78 60.46 -6.47
CA ARG A 1110 45.49 59.59 -5.33
C ARG A 1110 44.00 59.27 -5.25
N LEU A 1111 43.67 58.05 -4.89
CA LEU A 1111 42.33 57.55 -4.62
C LEU A 1111 42.31 56.77 -3.29
N THR A 1112 41.13 56.44 -2.78
CA THR A 1112 40.99 55.46 -1.69
C THR A 1112 41.44 54.06 -2.15
N THR A 1113 41.75 53.18 -1.21
CA THR A 1113 42.25 51.82 -1.49
C THR A 1113 41.36 51.06 -2.47
N ASP A 1114 40.05 51.05 -2.25
CA ASP A 1114 39.10 50.32 -3.08
C ASP A 1114 38.98 50.90 -4.50
N HIS A 1115 39.00 52.23 -4.64
CA HIS A 1115 38.90 52.88 -5.96
C HIS A 1115 40.18 52.69 -6.80
N ALA A 1116 41.37 52.83 -6.19
CA ALA A 1116 42.63 52.54 -6.88
C ALA A 1116 42.72 51.07 -7.28
N LYS A 1117 42.37 50.15 -6.37
CA LYS A 1117 42.30 48.72 -6.68
C LYS A 1117 41.32 48.43 -7.79
N TRP A 1118 40.14 49.06 -7.78
CA TRP A 1118 39.14 48.84 -8.83
C TRP A 1118 39.65 49.26 -10.22
N ILE A 1119 40.34 50.41 -10.34
CA ILE A 1119 41.00 50.81 -11.61
C ILE A 1119 42.07 49.78 -11.99
N TYR A 1120 42.90 49.36 -11.04
CA TYR A 1120 43.96 48.38 -11.26
C TYR A 1120 43.42 47.01 -11.73
N ASP A 1121 42.29 46.55 -11.19
CA ASP A 1121 41.68 45.27 -11.58
C ASP A 1121 40.89 45.37 -12.90
N ASN A 1122 40.10 46.44 -13.12
CA ASN A 1122 39.03 46.45 -14.13
C ASN A 1122 39.32 47.26 -15.40
N ILE A 1123 40.19 48.28 -15.33
CA ILE A 1123 40.43 49.18 -16.48
C ILE A 1123 41.50 48.59 -17.41
N PRO A 1124 41.22 48.24 -18.67
CA PRO A 1124 42.24 47.62 -19.54
C PRO A 1124 43.32 48.62 -19.99
N TYR A 1125 44.47 48.09 -20.41
CA TYR A 1125 45.46 48.86 -21.16
C TYR A 1125 44.85 49.47 -22.43
N GLY A 1126 45.30 50.66 -22.82
CA GLY A 1126 44.73 51.44 -23.92
C GLY A 1126 43.47 52.24 -23.57
N THR A 1127 42.92 52.11 -22.35
CA THR A 1127 41.83 52.97 -21.87
C THR A 1127 42.29 54.43 -21.84
N LYS A 1128 41.51 55.34 -22.44
CA LYS A 1128 41.80 56.77 -22.40
C LYS A 1128 41.61 57.34 -21.00
N VAL A 1129 42.56 58.19 -20.60
CA VAL A 1129 42.55 59.03 -19.40
C VAL A 1129 42.55 60.48 -19.85
N VAL A 1130 41.65 61.31 -19.34
CA VAL A 1130 41.59 62.74 -19.65
C VAL A 1130 41.64 63.55 -18.36
N ASN A 1131 42.72 64.30 -18.16
CA ASN A 1131 42.90 65.17 -17.01
C ASN A 1131 42.67 66.63 -17.42
N TYR A 1132 41.87 67.38 -16.67
CA TYR A 1132 41.50 68.77 -16.98
C TYR A 1132 41.40 69.68 -15.75
#